data_AF-A0A7Y5UVS3-F1
#
_entry.id   AF-A0A7Y5UVS3-F1
#
_cell.length_a   1.000
_cell.length_b   1.000
_cell.length_c   1.000
_cell.angle_alpha   90.00
_cell.angle_beta   90.00
_cell.angle_gamma   90.00
#
_symmetry.space_group_name_H-M   'P 1'
#
loop_
_entity.id
_entity.type
_entity.pdbx_description
1 polymer ?
#
loop_
_entity_poly.entity_id
_entity_poly.type
_entity_poly.pdbx_seq_one_letter_code
_entity_poly.pdbx_strand_id
1 'polypeptide(L)'
;MLSWRSLLALALLTPCLGATDLAVNGGFEAAGGWDLRCVDGAEGSATWITDARTGRQALRLTKTNSLGYLRLVSSEPLALVPNETYTFRGWYRSEDAPISALLLFRVAGREGTLAYNAIDRSAGWMSQSLILNAPPGRWEKRVVTHAVTQPTQAHLNVALWGNPCSVVLDDLEMTTARWYPSPAPGAYLPGVSEVEAKRILAERPALDGRIESRQGRSALLINGRPVAPVIFKSGRYDDQGDQAAFHADGIDLALVPIRLGGVKDTPGVWEGAGRYDFALAEASLDAALRRNPQAQIIIDFWVYPYRAWGEENPAECWINEAGERAYGWWGNVEGFATDLATAPNPERRHWWYPSYGSPIWQRDAADALAAVVRHLSSRPQWKAVVGCMVTGGHDGQFQVLAERDHCPANRAAFATWLQRQHGGLQELKRAWGEAPTAWTEIAIPRGEDRRRGMESLPAFLAPGPEIDYRRFEVEQSWRLRDLLARAVEDNAGKTLFSLSYGMPPGYDFGPWAKPSALDAAASMSYYPYRVPGYATGYRPPDSPRLHDKLFIQELDVRSWVADGSGEVYDRWIGKGDSPERWRAVMRKLIGISLAHGHGYWYYDMNQFFAAPEIHAQIAQLQRITERVVAIPDGGFRPDVVVVRSAHEEQWQGAYFSSSKHALFYQTMELESSGVPYDVHYLSDILARPELQRYKVFLFVGSPYLSAAERAGIARLKQGGRMLIFTYGAGYVTETGKSVAAQSELAGLKLATAELRERRTPLLVDHELTRGCRPLNALTEMQMTIFHTAGASSVAAREQPFWVEDPTAEPLARFVENGQVAMALKRHGDWTAVYLAAPNSLGGDLLHKLVSAAGAFTYGEPGPAVSYSDRFVSIHGLRSGSYTLRLPPGTRRVVDPDSGRAIAEGVETVTLPVVAQQTDWYLLER
;
A
#
# COMPACT_ATOMS: atom_id res chain seq x y z
N MET A 1 24.13 44.63 10.44
CA MET A 1 22.79 44.58 11.05
C MET A 1 22.29 43.14 10.97
N LEU A 2 22.37 42.41 12.08
CA LEU A 2 21.92 41.02 12.18
C LEU A 2 20.39 40.99 12.13
N SER A 3 19.82 40.16 11.24
CA SER A 3 18.38 40.05 11.06
C SER A 3 17.73 39.40 12.29
N TRP A 4 16.53 39.86 12.65
CA TRP A 4 15.68 39.34 13.74
C TRP A 4 15.44 37.82 13.70
N ARG A 5 15.69 37.14 12.57
CA ARG A 5 15.56 35.67 12.44
C ARG A 5 16.67 34.88 13.13
N SER A 6 17.86 35.46 13.34
CA SER A 6 18.99 34.77 14.00
C SER A 6 18.90 34.79 15.53
N LEU A 7 18.15 35.74 16.11
CA LEU A 7 17.96 35.84 17.57
C LEU A 7 16.85 34.90 18.09
N LEU A 8 15.91 34.48 17.24
CA LEU A 8 14.93 33.43 17.58
C LEU A 8 15.53 32.01 17.55
N ALA A 9 16.59 31.78 16.78
CA ALA A 9 17.27 30.49 16.70
C ALA A 9 18.13 30.18 17.94
N LEU A 10 18.65 31.20 18.63
CA LEU A 10 19.41 31.00 19.88
C LEU A 10 18.52 30.94 21.13
N ALA A 11 17.26 31.38 21.05
CA ALA A 11 16.30 31.33 22.16
C ALA A 11 15.47 30.03 22.19
N LEU A 12 15.64 29.13 21.21
CA LEU A 12 14.98 27.81 21.11
C LEU A 12 15.95 26.63 21.29
N LEU A 13 17.21 26.90 21.65
CA LEU A 13 18.25 25.90 21.95
C LEU A 13 18.65 25.92 23.43
N THR A 14 17.72 26.23 24.33
CA THR A 14 17.79 25.69 25.68
C THR A 14 17.42 24.20 25.57
N PRO A 15 18.28 23.25 25.95
CA PRO A 15 17.78 21.91 26.22
C PRO A 15 16.68 22.10 27.27
N CYS A 16 15.47 21.58 27.01
CA CYS A 16 14.47 21.44 28.06
C CYS A 16 15.04 20.50 29.12
N LEU A 17 15.83 21.06 30.04
CA LEU A 17 16.01 20.55 31.38
C LEU A 17 14.61 20.54 32.01
N GLY A 18 14.06 19.35 32.25
CA GLY A 18 13.00 19.16 33.25
C GLY A 18 11.58 18.96 32.75
N ALA A 19 11.33 18.08 31.78
CA ALA A 19 10.04 17.38 31.80
C ALA A 19 10.19 16.19 32.76
N THR A 20 9.42 16.19 33.85
CA THR A 20 9.41 15.08 34.82
C THR A 20 8.80 13.85 34.17
N ASP A 21 9.50 12.71 34.21
CA ASP A 21 8.91 11.43 33.89
C ASP A 21 7.85 11.08 34.95
N LEU A 22 6.63 10.86 34.49
CA LEU A 22 5.47 10.53 35.31
C LEU A 22 5.30 9.02 35.48
N ALA A 23 6.04 8.18 34.73
CA ALA A 23 5.97 6.73 34.86
C ALA A 23 6.66 6.26 36.15
N VAL A 24 5.94 5.49 36.97
CA VAL A 24 6.51 4.89 38.19
C VAL A 24 7.30 3.64 37.81
N ASN A 25 8.56 3.57 38.27
CA ASN A 25 9.46 2.43 38.05
C ASN A 25 9.56 2.04 36.56
N GLY A 26 9.68 3.05 35.68
CA GLY A 26 9.72 2.87 34.23
C GLY A 26 10.89 2.03 33.72
N GLY A 27 12.07 2.17 34.32
CA GLY A 27 13.25 1.36 34.05
C GLY A 27 13.34 0.06 34.85
N PHE A 28 12.26 -0.34 35.54
CA PHE A 28 12.16 -1.60 36.28
C PHE A 28 13.24 -1.88 37.36
N GLU A 29 13.93 -0.85 37.86
CA GLU A 29 15.04 -0.96 38.83
C GLU A 29 14.63 -1.26 40.28
N ALA A 30 13.33 -1.14 40.59
CA ALA A 30 12.76 -1.47 41.89
C ALA A 30 11.77 -2.64 41.81
N ALA A 31 11.50 -3.29 42.95
CA ALA A 31 10.41 -4.27 43.05
C ALA A 31 9.05 -3.56 43.05
N GLY A 32 8.09 -4.07 42.27
CA GLY A 32 6.73 -3.53 42.18
C GLY A 32 6.55 -2.40 41.15
N GLY A 33 5.49 -1.60 41.30
CA GLY A 33 5.14 -0.50 40.37
C GLY A 33 4.28 -0.92 39.18
N TRP A 34 4.21 -2.22 38.87
CA TRP A 34 3.44 -2.78 37.77
C TRP A 34 2.81 -4.12 38.13
N ASP A 35 1.54 -4.29 37.77
CA ASP A 35 0.79 -5.53 37.98
C ASP A 35 0.59 -6.26 36.65
N LEU A 36 0.95 -7.55 36.59
CA LEU A 36 0.60 -8.41 35.47
C LEU A 36 -0.79 -9.01 35.66
N ARG A 37 -1.58 -9.03 34.59
CA ARG A 37 -2.89 -9.69 34.55
C ARG A 37 -3.05 -10.52 33.28
N CYS A 38 -3.64 -11.68 33.46
CA CYS A 38 -4.08 -12.55 32.37
C CYS A 38 -5.55 -12.26 32.06
N VAL A 39 -5.85 -11.81 30.84
CA VAL A 39 -7.20 -11.39 30.44
C VAL A 39 -7.71 -12.31 29.33
N ASP A 40 -9.02 -12.63 29.34
CA ASP A 40 -9.71 -13.45 28.33
C ASP A 40 -9.06 -14.81 28.04
N GLY A 41 -8.65 -15.51 29.11
CA GLY A 41 -8.04 -16.84 29.03
C GLY A 41 -6.56 -16.83 28.62
N ALA A 42 -5.90 -15.67 28.61
CA ALA A 42 -4.47 -15.61 28.39
C ALA A 42 -3.67 -16.36 29.46
N GLU A 43 -2.55 -16.92 29.06
CA GLU A 43 -1.57 -17.52 29.95
C GLU A 43 -0.19 -16.92 29.66
N GLY A 44 0.59 -16.71 30.72
CA GLY A 44 1.91 -16.12 30.61
C GLY A 44 2.47 -15.64 31.94
N SER A 45 3.60 -14.95 31.87
CA SER A 45 4.34 -14.50 33.04
C SER A 45 5.10 -13.19 32.78
N ALA A 46 5.52 -12.54 33.86
CA ALA A 46 6.42 -11.39 33.88
C ALA A 46 7.62 -11.75 34.75
N THR A 47 8.84 -11.58 34.22
CA THR A 47 10.08 -11.95 34.91
C THR A 47 11.14 -10.88 34.73
N TRP A 48 11.87 -10.54 35.78
CA TRP A 48 13.01 -9.63 35.70
C TRP A 48 14.21 -10.35 35.10
N ILE A 49 14.93 -9.67 34.21
CA ILE A 49 16.16 -10.16 33.56
C ILE A 49 17.26 -9.12 33.66
N THR A 50 18.53 -9.53 33.61
CA THR A 50 19.69 -8.63 33.72
C THR A 50 20.14 -8.00 32.39
N ASP A 51 19.60 -8.49 31.28
CA ASP A 51 19.88 -7.95 29.94
C ASP A 51 18.93 -6.77 29.67
N ALA A 52 19.31 -5.62 30.21
CA ALA A 52 18.56 -4.37 30.14
C ALA A 52 19.10 -3.43 29.08
N ARG A 53 18.27 -2.50 28.59
CA ARG A 53 18.69 -1.42 27.71
C ARG A 53 19.50 -0.40 28.47
N THR A 54 19.00 0.00 29.64
CA THR A 54 19.71 0.83 30.61
C THR A 54 19.53 0.28 32.02
N GLY A 55 20.33 0.74 32.98
CA GLY A 55 20.25 0.21 34.35
C GLY A 55 20.79 -1.21 34.50
N ARG A 56 20.22 -1.97 35.44
CA ARG A 56 20.65 -3.31 35.87
C ARG A 56 19.67 -4.40 35.45
N GLN A 57 18.39 -4.07 35.24
CA GLN A 57 17.38 -5.08 34.92
C GLN A 57 16.24 -4.54 34.06
N ALA A 58 15.63 -5.43 33.28
CA ALA A 58 14.46 -5.17 32.44
C ALA A 58 13.37 -6.21 32.72
N LEU A 59 12.14 -5.96 32.23
CA LEU A 59 11.01 -6.87 32.46
C LEU A 59 10.68 -7.67 31.20
N ARG A 60 10.79 -9.00 31.26
CA ARG A 60 10.32 -9.91 30.21
C ARG A 60 8.87 -10.31 30.45
N LEU A 61 8.00 -10.01 29.50
CA LEU A 61 6.65 -10.57 29.38
C LEU A 61 6.67 -11.74 28.39
N THR A 62 6.15 -12.89 28.81
CA THR A 62 6.07 -14.10 27.97
C THR A 62 4.64 -14.60 27.96
N LYS A 63 4.01 -14.63 26.78
CA LYS A 63 2.69 -15.22 26.56
C LYS A 63 2.84 -16.62 26.00
N THR A 64 2.13 -17.60 26.57
CA THR A 64 2.33 -19.03 26.28
C THR A 64 1.20 -19.68 25.48
N ASN A 65 0.06 -19.02 25.35
CA ASN A 65 -1.08 -19.51 24.58
C ASN A 65 -1.57 -18.47 23.55
N SER A 66 -2.63 -18.82 22.81
CA SER A 66 -3.21 -18.00 21.73
C SER A 66 -4.47 -17.22 22.10
N LEU A 67 -4.95 -17.36 23.35
CA LEU A 67 -6.19 -16.73 23.82
C LEU A 67 -5.90 -15.42 24.55
N GLY A 68 -6.80 -14.44 24.41
CA GLY A 68 -6.75 -13.19 25.17
C GLY A 68 -5.43 -12.42 25.07
N TYR A 69 -5.12 -11.66 26.12
CA TYR A 69 -3.88 -10.89 26.22
C TYR A 69 -3.33 -10.83 27.66
N LEU A 70 -2.01 -10.67 27.76
CA LEU A 70 -1.37 -10.24 29.00
C LEU A 70 -1.48 -8.72 29.11
N ARG A 71 -1.83 -8.21 30.27
CA ARG A 71 -1.92 -6.78 30.58
C ARG A 71 -0.99 -6.45 31.72
N LEU A 72 0.07 -5.71 31.43
CA LEU A 72 0.89 -5.05 32.43
C LEU A 72 0.31 -3.64 32.69
N VAL A 73 -0.05 -3.33 33.93
CA VAL A 73 -0.69 -2.06 34.30
C VAL A 73 0.06 -1.38 35.43
N SER A 74 0.25 -0.06 35.37
CA SER A 74 0.91 0.68 36.46
C SER A 74 0.12 0.53 37.75
N SER A 75 0.81 0.32 38.88
CA SER A 75 0.14 0.11 40.17
C SER A 75 -0.58 1.38 40.65
N GLU A 76 0.03 2.54 40.40
CA GLU A 76 -0.51 3.86 40.73
C GLU A 76 -1.16 4.53 39.50
N PRO A 77 -2.26 5.28 39.71
CA PRO A 77 -2.86 6.10 38.67
C PRO A 77 -2.09 7.41 38.45
N LEU A 78 -2.23 7.95 37.25
CA LEU A 78 -1.74 9.26 36.81
C LEU A 78 -2.90 10.25 36.77
N ALA A 79 -2.66 11.45 37.31
CA ALA A 79 -3.57 12.58 37.16
C ALA A 79 -3.31 13.30 35.83
N LEU A 80 -4.26 13.20 34.89
CA LEU A 80 -4.20 13.88 33.59
C LEU A 80 -5.11 15.10 33.60
N VAL A 81 -4.64 16.22 33.07
CA VAL A 81 -5.38 17.49 33.00
C VAL A 81 -5.65 17.92 31.56
N PRO A 82 -6.73 18.69 31.30
CA PRO A 82 -7.01 19.23 29.98
C PRO A 82 -5.92 20.17 29.46
N ASN A 83 -5.86 20.36 28.15
CA ASN A 83 -4.91 21.22 27.42
C ASN A 83 -3.43 20.80 27.50
N GLU A 84 -3.14 19.65 28.09
CA GLU A 84 -1.83 19.01 28.04
C GLU A 84 -1.81 17.87 27.01
N THR A 85 -0.66 17.66 26.38
CA THR A 85 -0.39 16.49 25.53
C THR A 85 0.65 15.63 26.21
N TYR A 86 0.25 14.40 26.52
CA TYR A 86 1.10 13.39 27.14
C TYR A 86 1.64 12.45 26.07
N THR A 87 2.89 12.02 26.22
CA THR A 87 3.53 11.01 25.40
C THR A 87 3.93 9.84 26.28
N PHE A 88 3.29 8.69 26.07
CA PHE A 88 3.69 7.42 26.68
C PHE A 88 4.58 6.67 25.69
N ARG A 89 5.83 6.44 26.08
CA ARG A 89 6.82 5.75 25.24
C ARG A 89 7.61 4.74 26.06
N GLY A 90 8.31 3.86 25.36
CA GLY A 90 9.17 2.88 26.00
C GLY A 90 9.90 2.04 24.99
N TRP A 91 10.87 1.26 25.46
CA TRP A 91 11.68 0.41 24.62
C TRP A 91 11.30 -1.05 24.81
N TYR A 92 11.39 -1.81 23.73
CA TYR A 92 11.15 -3.23 23.77
C TYR A 92 12.11 -3.98 22.85
N ARG A 93 12.30 -5.26 23.15
CA ARG A 93 13.00 -6.22 22.28
C ARG A 93 12.22 -7.51 22.21
N SER A 94 12.19 -8.13 21.02
CA SER A 94 11.64 -9.47 20.80
C SER A 94 12.51 -10.23 19.81
N GLU A 95 12.47 -11.57 19.86
CA GLU A 95 13.22 -12.46 18.97
C GLU A 95 12.33 -13.57 18.37
N ASP A 96 11.07 -13.66 18.81
CA ASP A 96 10.15 -14.76 18.53
C ASP A 96 8.72 -14.30 18.23
N ALA A 97 8.47 -13.00 18.11
CA ALA A 97 7.14 -12.50 17.85
C ALA A 97 6.69 -12.82 16.41
N PRO A 98 5.53 -13.49 16.23
CA PRO A 98 4.92 -13.67 14.92
C PRO A 98 4.18 -12.40 14.47
N ILE A 99 3.86 -12.30 13.17
CA ILE A 99 3.01 -11.22 12.60
C ILE A 99 1.67 -11.12 13.35
N SER A 100 1.10 -12.26 13.75
CA SER A 100 -0.15 -12.39 14.49
C SER A 100 -0.06 -12.01 15.99
N ALA A 101 0.88 -11.16 16.38
CA ALA A 101 1.05 -10.69 17.77
C ALA A 101 1.14 -9.16 17.81
N LEU A 102 0.62 -8.58 18.91
CA LEU A 102 0.55 -7.14 19.12
C LEU A 102 1.19 -6.76 20.45
N LEU A 103 1.88 -5.62 20.46
CA LEU A 103 2.33 -4.93 21.67
C LEU A 103 1.68 -3.55 21.71
N LEU A 104 0.67 -3.40 22.57
CA LEU A 104 -0.18 -2.22 22.63
C LEU A 104 0.14 -1.36 23.86
N PHE A 105 0.63 -0.14 23.64
CA PHE A 105 0.78 0.87 24.69
C PHE A 105 -0.51 1.67 24.79
N ARG A 106 -1.10 1.79 25.98
CA ARG A 106 -2.41 2.42 26.18
C ARG A 106 -2.46 3.22 27.48
N VAL A 107 -3.16 4.36 27.43
CA VAL A 107 -3.49 5.17 28.60
C VAL A 107 -4.99 5.02 28.84
N ALA A 108 -5.37 4.31 29.89
CA ALA A 108 -6.75 3.90 30.15
C ALA A 108 -6.97 3.62 31.64
N GLY A 109 -8.23 3.45 32.07
CA GLY A 109 -8.54 3.04 33.45
C GLY A 109 -7.88 1.70 33.82
N ARG A 110 -7.75 1.40 35.12
CA ARG A 110 -7.10 0.18 35.62
C ARG A 110 -7.77 -1.11 35.10
N GLU A 111 -9.09 -1.08 35.01
CA GLU A 111 -9.94 -2.17 34.53
C GLU A 111 -10.55 -1.85 33.16
N GLY A 112 -11.12 -2.87 32.51
CA GLY A 112 -11.95 -2.70 31.32
C GLY A 112 -11.20 -2.73 29.98
N THR A 113 -11.95 -2.41 28.92
CA THR A 113 -11.50 -2.45 27.52
C THR A 113 -10.40 -1.43 27.24
N LEU A 114 -9.33 -1.87 26.58
CA LEU A 114 -8.30 -0.97 26.09
C LEU A 114 -8.70 -0.48 24.70
N ALA A 115 -8.89 0.84 24.57
CA ALA A 115 -9.22 1.49 23.31
C ALA A 115 -8.03 2.30 22.78
N TYR A 116 -7.84 2.33 21.46
CA TYR A 116 -6.88 3.23 20.83
C TYR A 116 -7.43 4.66 20.85
N ASN A 117 -6.79 5.50 21.66
CA ASN A 117 -7.22 6.86 21.96
C ASN A 117 -6.07 7.87 21.77
N ALA A 118 -5.12 7.55 20.88
CA ALA A 118 -4.04 8.48 20.59
C ALA A 118 -4.55 9.69 19.80
N ILE A 119 -3.87 10.83 19.91
CA ILE A 119 -4.24 12.06 19.18
C ILE A 119 -3.88 11.90 17.69
N ASP A 120 -2.78 11.19 17.42
CA ASP A 120 -2.23 10.90 16.10
C ASP A 120 -2.98 9.81 15.30
N ARG A 121 -4.32 9.73 15.43
CA ARG A 121 -5.15 8.57 15.02
C ARG A 121 -4.96 8.01 13.62
N SER A 122 -4.29 8.71 12.71
CA SER A 122 -3.94 8.22 11.38
C SER A 122 -2.54 7.58 11.29
N ALA A 123 -1.61 7.93 12.18
CA ALA A 123 -0.22 7.49 12.16
C ALA A 123 0.07 6.39 13.21
N GLY A 124 -0.48 6.53 14.42
CA GLY A 124 -0.09 5.70 15.55
C GLY A 124 -0.60 4.26 15.50
N TRP A 125 -1.89 4.01 15.22
CA TRP A 125 -2.46 2.67 15.43
C TRP A 125 -1.78 1.57 14.61
N MET A 126 -1.27 1.87 13.42
CA MET A 126 -0.57 0.88 12.58
C MET A 126 0.85 0.65 13.07
N SER A 127 1.64 1.72 13.07
CA SER A 127 3.08 1.65 13.35
C SER A 127 3.37 1.30 14.81
N GLN A 128 2.44 1.62 15.71
CA GLN A 128 2.59 1.48 17.16
C GLN A 128 1.89 0.23 17.74
N SER A 129 1.54 -0.77 16.91
CA SER A 129 0.87 -1.99 17.39
C SER A 129 1.56 -3.33 17.08
N LEU A 130 2.09 -3.54 15.87
CA LEU A 130 2.80 -4.78 15.49
C LEU A 130 4.12 -4.94 16.27
N ILE A 131 4.73 -6.12 16.36
CA ILE A 131 6.00 -6.33 17.08
C ILE A 131 7.14 -6.55 16.07
N LEU A 132 8.25 -5.82 16.22
CA LEU A 132 9.47 -6.07 15.45
C LEU A 132 10.39 -6.98 16.26
N ASN A 133 10.83 -8.09 15.65
CA ASN A 133 11.97 -8.80 16.20
C ASN A 133 13.24 -8.01 15.88
N ALA A 134 14.23 -8.11 16.76
CA ALA A 134 15.50 -7.43 16.63
C ALA A 134 16.66 -8.41 16.85
N PRO A 135 17.82 -8.18 16.22
CA PRO A 135 19.03 -8.90 16.58
C PRO A 135 19.44 -8.61 18.03
N PRO A 136 20.30 -9.46 18.64
CA PRO A 136 20.80 -9.24 19.99
C PRO A 136 21.36 -7.83 20.20
N GLY A 137 21.06 -7.24 21.36
CA GLY A 137 21.51 -5.89 21.73
C GLY A 137 20.76 -4.72 21.09
N ARG A 138 19.85 -4.97 20.14
CA ARG A 138 19.04 -3.92 19.51
C ARG A 138 17.67 -3.80 20.18
N TRP A 139 17.27 -2.56 20.44
CA TRP A 139 15.98 -2.23 21.05
C TRP A 139 15.15 -1.39 20.10
N GLU A 140 13.88 -1.75 19.99
CA GLU A 140 12.88 -0.96 19.29
C GLU A 140 12.12 -0.11 20.31
N LYS A 141 11.36 0.87 19.84
CA LYS A 141 10.60 1.77 20.71
C LYS A 141 9.12 1.73 20.35
N ARG A 142 8.26 2.10 21.30
CA ARG A 142 6.82 2.33 21.12
C ARG A 142 6.51 3.74 21.59
N VAL A 143 5.63 4.44 20.89
CA VAL A 143 5.23 5.80 21.24
C VAL A 143 3.74 5.93 21.01
N VAL A 144 2.99 6.42 21.99
CA VAL A 144 1.58 6.82 21.84
C VAL A 144 1.37 8.18 22.49
N THR A 145 0.69 9.07 21.78
CA THR A 145 0.28 10.38 22.32
C THR A 145 -1.08 10.26 22.99
N HIS A 146 -1.40 11.11 23.97
CA HIS A 146 -2.68 11.11 24.66
C HIS A 146 -3.03 12.50 25.18
N ALA A 147 -4.32 12.87 25.11
CA ALA A 147 -4.86 14.08 25.72
C ALA A 147 -6.26 13.80 26.26
N VAL A 148 -6.65 14.59 27.26
CA VAL A 148 -7.96 14.51 27.91
C VAL A 148 -8.70 15.84 27.77
N THR A 149 -10.03 15.80 27.70
CA THR A 149 -10.88 17.00 27.65
C THR A 149 -11.33 17.46 29.03
N GLN A 150 -11.24 16.57 30.03
CA GLN A 150 -11.56 16.82 31.44
C GLN A 150 -10.52 16.15 32.34
N PRO A 151 -10.29 16.65 33.56
CA PRO A 151 -9.39 15.99 34.51
C PRO A 151 -9.76 14.52 34.69
N THR A 152 -8.80 13.62 34.49
CA THR A 152 -9.03 12.18 34.44
C THR A 152 -7.90 11.44 35.17
N GLN A 153 -8.25 10.41 35.94
CA GLN A 153 -7.28 9.46 36.48
C GLN A 153 -7.13 8.28 35.50
N ALA A 154 -5.91 7.97 35.11
CA ALA A 154 -5.62 6.89 34.16
C ALA A 154 -4.37 6.09 34.57
N HIS A 155 -4.28 4.85 34.10
CA HIS A 155 -3.11 4.00 34.27
C HIS A 155 -2.36 3.86 32.94
N LEU A 156 -1.06 3.61 33.04
CA LEU A 156 -0.26 3.15 31.90
C LEU A 156 -0.50 1.65 31.73
N ASN A 157 -0.74 1.22 30.49
CA ASN A 157 -1.03 -0.16 30.17
C ASN A 157 -0.15 -0.61 29.00
N VAL A 158 0.46 -1.79 29.14
CA VAL A 158 1.12 -2.50 28.05
C VAL A 158 0.41 -3.84 27.89
N ALA A 159 -0.14 -4.11 26.70
CA ALA A 159 -0.83 -5.35 26.40
C ALA A 159 -0.07 -6.17 25.34
N LEU A 160 0.18 -7.45 25.65
CA LEU A 160 0.74 -8.45 24.73
C LEU A 160 -0.39 -9.40 24.30
N TRP A 161 -0.84 -9.27 23.05
CA TRP A 161 -1.97 -10.01 22.49
C TRP A 161 -1.52 -10.94 21.37
N GLY A 162 -2.25 -12.04 21.17
CA GLY A 162 -2.11 -12.91 20.01
C GLY A 162 -1.44 -14.25 20.30
N ASN A 163 -0.74 -14.79 19.30
CA ASN A 163 0.00 -16.04 19.41
C ASN A 163 1.16 -15.96 20.44
N PRO A 164 1.63 -17.10 20.96
CA PRO A 164 2.72 -17.14 21.92
C PRO A 164 3.97 -16.41 21.43
N CYS A 165 4.54 -15.56 22.29
CA CYS A 165 5.78 -14.83 22.06
C CYS A 165 6.26 -14.16 23.35
N SER A 166 7.48 -13.62 23.31
CA SER A 166 8.05 -12.85 24.41
C SER A 166 8.46 -11.45 23.97
N VAL A 167 8.28 -10.49 24.87
CA VAL A 167 8.83 -9.14 24.74
C VAL A 167 9.58 -8.79 26.03
N VAL A 168 10.76 -8.20 25.88
CA VAL A 168 11.47 -7.53 26.98
C VAL A 168 11.13 -6.06 26.90
N LEU A 169 10.73 -5.46 28.01
CA LEU A 169 10.39 -4.05 28.15
C LEU A 169 11.43 -3.35 29.01
N ASP A 170 11.76 -2.13 28.64
CA ASP A 170 12.63 -1.27 29.44
C ASP A 170 12.31 0.22 29.21
N ASP A 171 12.70 1.06 30.16
CA ASP A 171 12.61 2.52 30.12
C ASP A 171 11.21 3.04 29.70
N LEU A 172 10.15 2.56 30.35
CA LEU A 172 8.80 3.10 30.14
C LEU A 172 8.72 4.53 30.70
N GLU A 173 8.30 5.48 29.89
CA GLU A 173 8.30 6.91 30.23
C GLU A 173 6.95 7.54 29.86
N MET A 174 6.44 8.39 30.74
CA MET A 174 5.28 9.25 30.47
C MET A 174 5.68 10.71 30.65
N THR A 175 5.62 11.52 29.59
CA THR A 175 6.17 12.88 29.60
C THR A 175 5.29 13.87 28.82
N THR A 176 5.40 15.15 29.15
CA THR A 176 4.84 16.27 28.37
C THR A 176 5.90 16.95 27.49
N ALA A 177 7.14 16.43 27.48
CA ALA A 177 8.21 16.95 26.64
C ALA A 177 7.81 16.93 25.16
N ARG A 178 8.00 18.08 24.50
CA ARG A 178 7.78 18.18 23.05
C ARG A 178 8.98 17.63 22.30
N TRP A 179 8.68 16.90 21.24
CA TRP A 179 9.69 16.51 20.26
C TRP A 179 9.84 17.61 19.22
N TYR A 180 11.08 17.95 18.87
CA TYR A 180 11.38 18.99 17.88
C TYR A 180 12.02 18.36 16.64
N PRO A 181 11.58 18.76 15.44
CA PRO A 181 12.15 18.28 14.21
C PRO A 181 13.56 18.84 13.97
N SER A 182 14.42 18.03 13.36
CA SER A 182 15.67 18.53 12.78
C SER A 182 15.37 19.30 11.50
N PRO A 183 16.02 20.46 11.24
CA PRO A 183 15.82 21.22 10.02
C PRO A 183 16.35 20.46 8.80
N ALA A 184 15.71 20.67 7.65
CA ALA A 184 16.17 20.14 6.37
C ALA A 184 17.51 20.78 5.95
N PRO A 185 18.35 20.06 5.18
CA PRO A 185 19.55 20.61 4.58
C PRO A 185 19.26 21.76 3.57
N GLY A 186 20.31 22.53 3.26
CA GLY A 186 20.23 23.72 2.41
C GLY A 186 19.94 23.44 0.93
N ALA A 187 19.83 24.48 0.11
CA ALA A 187 19.49 24.33 -1.31
C ALA A 187 20.60 23.63 -2.13
N TYR A 188 20.20 22.79 -3.09
CA TYR A 188 21.10 22.24 -4.12
C TYR A 188 21.61 23.35 -5.06
N LEU A 189 22.87 23.25 -5.46
CA LEU A 189 23.48 24.19 -6.41
C LEU A 189 23.13 23.78 -7.86
N PRO A 190 22.98 24.75 -8.78
CA PRO A 190 22.76 24.44 -10.18
C PRO A 190 23.97 23.70 -10.77
N GLY A 191 23.69 22.75 -11.68
CA GLY A 191 24.70 21.96 -12.39
C GLY A 191 25.47 22.79 -13.44
N VAL A 192 25.24 22.53 -14.72
CA VAL A 192 25.95 23.20 -15.83
C VAL A 192 25.30 24.52 -16.26
N SER A 193 26.03 25.30 -17.05
CA SER A 193 25.50 26.51 -17.70
C SER A 193 24.49 26.16 -18.79
N GLU A 194 23.60 27.09 -19.13
CA GLU A 194 22.61 26.90 -20.19
C GLU A 194 23.26 26.66 -21.57
N VAL A 195 24.34 27.37 -21.86
CA VAL A 195 25.12 27.22 -23.11
C VAL A 195 25.66 25.80 -23.21
N GLU A 196 26.20 25.27 -22.12
CA GLU A 196 26.76 23.92 -22.09
C GLU A 196 25.67 22.85 -22.22
N ALA A 197 24.54 22.99 -21.52
CA ALA A 197 23.41 22.07 -21.65
C ALA A 197 22.89 22.01 -23.10
N LYS A 198 22.74 23.17 -23.75
CA LYS A 198 22.30 23.26 -25.15
C LYS A 198 23.31 22.64 -26.13
N ARG A 199 24.61 22.83 -25.89
CA ARG A 199 25.67 22.20 -26.70
C ARG A 199 25.60 20.68 -26.62
N ILE A 200 25.53 20.13 -25.40
CA ILE A 200 25.42 18.68 -25.17
C ILE A 200 24.15 18.12 -25.83
N LEU A 201 23.00 18.78 -25.64
CA LEU A 201 21.74 18.36 -26.24
C LEU A 201 21.77 18.37 -27.78
N ALA A 202 22.45 19.34 -28.39
CA ALA A 202 22.59 19.42 -29.84
C ALA A 202 23.34 18.21 -30.41
N GLU A 203 24.35 17.72 -29.68
CA GLU A 203 25.20 16.57 -30.06
C GLU A 203 24.51 15.21 -29.83
N ARG A 204 23.51 15.12 -28.94
CA ARG A 204 22.77 13.87 -28.64
C ARG A 204 21.84 13.44 -29.78
N PRO A 205 21.58 12.15 -30.02
CA PRO A 205 20.47 11.72 -30.87
C PRO A 205 19.12 12.11 -30.24
N ALA A 206 18.08 12.23 -31.06
CA ALA A 206 16.72 12.29 -30.53
C ALA A 206 16.37 10.95 -29.87
N LEU A 207 15.69 11.02 -28.73
CA LEU A 207 15.22 9.85 -28.00
C LEU A 207 13.75 9.55 -28.31
N ASP A 208 13.41 8.26 -28.33
CA ASP A 208 12.07 7.70 -28.23
C ASP A 208 12.00 6.74 -27.02
N GLY A 209 10.80 6.52 -26.51
CA GLY A 209 10.58 5.58 -25.41
C GLY A 209 9.32 4.76 -25.63
N ARG A 210 9.39 3.47 -25.28
CA ARG A 210 8.26 2.54 -25.39
C ARG A 210 8.33 1.46 -24.31
N ILE A 211 7.17 0.91 -23.96
CA ILE A 211 7.05 -0.28 -23.12
C ILE A 211 6.50 -1.41 -24.00
N GLU A 212 7.07 -2.60 -23.89
CA GLU A 212 6.55 -3.79 -24.56
C GLU A 212 6.83 -5.03 -23.71
N SER A 213 6.02 -6.09 -23.86
CA SER A 213 6.35 -7.37 -23.25
C SER A 213 7.38 -8.14 -24.08
N ARG A 214 8.53 -8.46 -23.47
CA ARG A 214 9.57 -9.34 -24.02
C ARG A 214 9.74 -10.56 -23.14
N GLN A 215 9.64 -11.75 -23.74
CA GLN A 215 9.85 -13.03 -23.04
C GLN A 215 9.02 -13.16 -21.75
N GLY A 216 7.78 -12.65 -21.74
CA GLY A 216 6.89 -12.73 -20.58
C GLY A 216 7.12 -11.68 -19.48
N ARG A 217 7.89 -10.62 -19.76
CA ARG A 217 8.14 -9.49 -18.84
C ARG A 217 7.99 -8.15 -19.54
N SER A 218 7.55 -7.13 -18.81
CA SER A 218 7.50 -5.76 -19.29
C SER A 218 8.91 -5.19 -19.39
N ALA A 219 9.27 -4.61 -20.53
CA ALA A 219 10.57 -3.99 -20.75
C ALA A 219 10.38 -2.52 -21.17
N LEU A 220 11.07 -1.61 -20.48
CA LEU A 220 11.23 -0.23 -20.94
C LEU A 220 12.35 -0.17 -21.96
N LEU A 221 12.07 0.43 -23.11
CA LEU A 221 13.01 0.57 -24.21
C LEU A 221 13.20 2.04 -24.54
N ILE A 222 14.46 2.46 -24.68
CA ILE A 222 14.84 3.80 -25.15
C ILE A 222 15.64 3.62 -26.43
N ASN A 223 15.16 4.19 -27.54
CA ASN A 223 15.69 3.95 -28.89
C ASN A 223 15.82 2.45 -29.22
N GLY A 224 14.81 1.67 -28.82
CA GLY A 224 14.75 0.21 -29.01
C GLY A 224 15.67 -0.63 -28.10
N ARG A 225 16.47 -0.01 -27.21
CA ARG A 225 17.37 -0.70 -26.29
C ARG A 225 16.73 -0.86 -24.90
N PRO A 226 16.76 -2.05 -24.29
CA PRO A 226 16.33 -2.24 -22.91
C PRO A 226 17.11 -1.37 -21.94
N VAL A 227 16.38 -0.66 -21.08
CA VAL A 227 16.92 0.10 -19.96
C VAL A 227 16.25 -0.34 -18.67
N ALA A 228 16.96 -0.22 -17.55
CA ALA A 228 16.35 -0.43 -16.25
C ALA A 228 15.27 0.65 -16.00
N PRO A 229 14.02 0.28 -15.65
CA PRO A 229 12.95 1.23 -15.38
C PRO A 229 13.10 1.84 -13.97
N VAL A 230 14.19 2.59 -13.78
CA VAL A 230 14.52 3.31 -12.54
C VAL A 230 14.40 4.79 -12.80
N ILE A 231 13.45 5.44 -12.13
CA ILE A 231 13.08 6.84 -12.41
C ILE A 231 13.42 7.72 -11.20
N PHE A 232 13.97 8.90 -11.44
CA PHE A 232 14.04 9.96 -10.44
C PHE A 232 12.84 10.90 -10.55
N LYS A 233 12.19 11.18 -9.41
CA LYS A 233 11.06 12.10 -9.29
C LYS A 233 11.36 13.13 -8.21
N SER A 234 11.45 14.40 -8.59
CA SER A 234 11.62 15.49 -7.62
C SER A 234 10.28 15.87 -6.96
N GLY A 235 10.39 16.58 -5.84
CA GLY A 235 9.27 17.08 -5.06
C GLY A 235 8.29 17.91 -5.88
N ARG A 236 7.03 17.86 -5.43
CA ARG A 236 5.88 18.48 -6.10
C ARG A 236 5.97 20.02 -6.21
N TYR A 237 6.78 20.68 -5.37
CA TYR A 237 6.65 22.12 -5.11
C TYR A 237 7.94 22.92 -5.18
N ASP A 238 9.07 22.26 -5.35
CA ASP A 238 10.35 22.91 -5.31
C ASP A 238 11.37 22.18 -6.19
N ASP A 239 12.33 22.96 -6.67
CA ASP A 239 13.48 22.47 -7.42
C ASP A 239 14.48 21.70 -6.51
N GLN A 240 14.03 21.21 -5.36
CA GLN A 240 14.85 20.59 -4.32
C GLN A 240 15.08 19.09 -4.56
N GLY A 241 15.22 18.69 -5.82
CA GLY A 241 15.63 17.33 -6.17
C GLY A 241 17.02 17.33 -6.77
N ASP A 242 17.93 16.47 -6.29
CA ASP A 242 19.31 16.42 -6.79
C ASP A 242 19.44 15.57 -8.06
N GLN A 243 18.87 16.05 -9.16
CA GLN A 243 18.98 15.39 -10.47
C GLN A 243 20.43 15.15 -10.90
N ALA A 244 21.37 16.00 -10.46
CA ALA A 244 22.78 15.86 -10.79
C ALA A 244 23.42 14.69 -10.02
N ALA A 245 23.11 14.52 -8.74
CA ALA A 245 23.57 13.37 -7.98
C ALA A 245 22.96 12.05 -8.48
N PHE A 246 21.67 12.03 -8.81
CA PHE A 246 21.05 10.84 -9.42
C PHE A 246 21.66 10.50 -10.79
N HIS A 247 22.02 11.50 -11.60
CA HIS A 247 22.80 11.28 -12.82
C HIS A 247 24.17 10.64 -12.52
N ALA A 248 24.89 11.14 -11.52
CA ALA A 248 26.17 10.58 -11.09
C ALA A 248 26.04 9.13 -10.59
N ASP A 249 24.87 8.76 -10.08
CA ASP A 249 24.53 7.39 -9.67
C ASP A 249 24.10 6.47 -10.83
N GLY A 250 24.00 6.99 -12.05
CA GLY A 250 23.61 6.24 -13.25
C GLY A 250 22.11 6.25 -13.54
N ILE A 251 21.34 7.18 -12.96
CA ILE A 251 19.89 7.31 -13.16
C ILE A 251 19.60 8.55 -14.00
N ASP A 252 19.32 8.33 -15.28
CA ASP A 252 19.03 9.41 -16.25
C ASP A 252 17.54 9.62 -16.53
N LEU A 253 16.67 8.65 -16.22
CA LEU A 253 15.23 8.81 -16.37
C LEU A 253 14.71 9.74 -15.27
N ALA A 254 14.19 10.91 -15.66
CA ALA A 254 13.76 11.94 -14.72
C ALA A 254 12.35 12.47 -15.06
N LEU A 255 11.47 12.51 -14.05
CA LEU A 255 10.18 13.19 -14.13
C LEU A 255 10.38 14.71 -14.00
N VAL A 256 9.87 15.45 -14.98
CA VAL A 256 9.95 16.92 -15.02
C VAL A 256 8.55 17.51 -15.06
N PRO A 257 8.11 18.21 -14.00
CA PRO A 257 6.75 18.73 -13.93
C PRO A 257 6.52 19.93 -14.85
N ILE A 258 5.44 19.86 -15.61
CA ILE A 258 4.87 20.99 -16.37
C ILE A 258 3.45 21.22 -15.86
N ARG A 259 3.24 22.37 -15.22
CA ARG A 259 1.94 22.81 -14.73
C ARG A 259 1.08 23.29 -15.89
N LEU A 260 0.03 22.56 -16.23
CA LEU A 260 -0.94 23.02 -17.21
C LEU A 260 -1.76 24.16 -16.60
N GLY A 261 -2.49 23.90 -15.52
CA GLY A 261 -3.20 24.91 -14.73
C GLY A 261 -2.36 25.49 -13.60
N GLY A 262 -2.79 26.64 -13.06
CA GLY A 262 -2.14 27.27 -11.91
C GLY A 262 -2.47 26.56 -10.59
N VAL A 263 -1.45 26.25 -9.79
CA VAL A 263 -1.55 25.47 -8.54
C VAL A 263 -0.76 26.17 -7.44
N LYS A 264 -1.29 26.26 -6.21
CA LYS A 264 -0.59 26.85 -5.05
C LYS A 264 -0.03 28.25 -5.35
N ASP A 265 -0.89 29.11 -5.90
CA ASP A 265 -0.57 30.48 -6.33
C ASP A 265 0.54 30.65 -7.38
N THR A 266 1.05 29.53 -7.91
CA THR A 266 2.04 29.50 -9.00
C THR A 266 1.30 29.46 -10.34
N PRO A 267 1.73 30.24 -11.35
CA PRO A 267 1.13 30.18 -12.68
C PRO A 267 1.36 28.81 -13.35
N GLY A 268 0.43 28.45 -14.22
CA GLY A 268 0.55 27.32 -15.14
C GLY A 268 0.62 27.83 -16.58
N VAL A 269 1.00 26.94 -17.50
CA VAL A 269 1.14 27.21 -18.94
C VAL A 269 -0.19 27.64 -19.57
N TRP A 270 -1.32 27.14 -19.06
CA TRP A 270 -2.66 27.43 -19.56
C TRP A 270 -3.27 28.62 -18.81
N GLU A 271 -3.29 29.78 -19.45
CA GLU A 271 -3.74 31.04 -18.85
C GLU A 271 -5.24 31.32 -19.09
N GLY A 272 -5.79 30.72 -20.14
CA GLY A 272 -7.19 30.82 -20.51
C GLY A 272 -7.50 30.02 -21.78
N ALA A 273 -8.77 29.98 -22.19
CA ALA A 273 -9.17 29.31 -23.42
C ALA A 273 -8.30 29.75 -24.62
N GLY A 274 -7.57 28.80 -25.23
CA GLY A 274 -6.68 29.03 -26.36
C GLY A 274 -5.46 29.95 -26.09
N ARG A 275 -5.19 30.32 -24.83
CA ARG A 275 -4.07 31.20 -24.45
C ARG A 275 -3.08 30.45 -23.57
N TYR A 276 -1.81 30.48 -23.98
CA TYR A 276 -0.74 29.72 -23.34
C TYR A 276 0.54 30.56 -23.16
N ASP A 277 1.17 30.43 -22.00
CA ASP A 277 2.56 30.86 -21.78
C ASP A 277 3.49 29.65 -21.88
N PHE A 278 3.91 29.33 -23.12
CA PHE A 278 4.80 28.20 -23.37
C PHE A 278 6.21 28.40 -22.79
N ALA A 279 6.61 29.63 -22.43
CA ALA A 279 7.93 29.88 -21.87
C ALA A 279 8.11 29.18 -20.50
N LEU A 280 7.03 29.02 -19.73
CA LEU A 280 7.05 28.25 -18.48
C LEU A 280 7.38 26.77 -18.71
N ALA A 281 6.82 26.18 -19.77
CA ALA A 281 7.10 24.79 -20.14
C ALA A 281 8.55 24.61 -20.61
N GLU A 282 9.06 25.52 -21.45
CA GLU A 282 10.45 25.52 -21.92
C GLU A 282 11.43 25.67 -20.75
N ALA A 283 11.16 26.60 -19.82
CA ALA A 283 12.00 26.85 -18.66
C ALA A 283 12.11 25.63 -17.73
N SER A 284 11.03 24.86 -17.53
CA SER A 284 11.09 23.60 -16.77
C SER A 284 12.02 22.57 -17.41
N LEU A 285 11.96 22.41 -18.74
CA LEU A 285 12.84 21.48 -19.46
C LEU A 285 14.30 21.95 -19.45
N ASP A 286 14.53 23.25 -19.65
CA ASP A 286 15.88 23.84 -19.60
C ASP A 286 16.49 23.71 -18.20
N ALA A 287 15.70 23.91 -17.13
CA ALA A 287 16.16 23.72 -15.77
C ALA A 287 16.58 22.28 -15.49
N ALA A 288 15.80 21.29 -15.96
CA ALA A 288 16.16 19.89 -15.83
C ALA A 288 17.45 19.53 -16.61
N LEU A 289 17.56 19.98 -17.87
CA LEU A 289 18.73 19.74 -18.71
C LEU A 289 20.00 20.43 -18.19
N ARG A 290 19.87 21.54 -17.45
CA ARG A 290 21.01 22.17 -16.76
C ARG A 290 21.48 21.38 -15.54
N ARG A 291 20.59 20.62 -14.88
CA ARG A 291 20.97 19.75 -13.77
C ARG A 291 21.54 18.42 -14.28
N ASN A 292 20.90 17.82 -15.28
CA ASN A 292 21.38 16.62 -15.97
C ASN A 292 21.29 16.81 -17.51
N PRO A 293 22.39 17.17 -18.18
CA PRO A 293 22.43 17.29 -19.65
C PRO A 293 22.21 15.98 -20.41
N GLN A 294 22.27 14.82 -19.74
CA GLN A 294 21.98 13.50 -20.27
C GLN A 294 20.58 12.98 -19.92
N ALA A 295 19.75 13.80 -19.25
CA ALA A 295 18.42 13.40 -18.82
C ALA A 295 17.59 12.79 -19.96
N GLN A 296 16.90 11.70 -19.62
CA GLN A 296 15.86 11.04 -20.39
C GLN A 296 14.53 11.47 -19.76
N ILE A 297 13.91 12.50 -20.33
CA ILE A 297 12.84 13.25 -19.67
C ILE A 297 11.51 12.54 -19.82
N ILE A 298 10.83 12.34 -18.70
CA ILE A 298 9.41 12.01 -18.64
C ILE A 298 8.69 13.28 -18.23
N ILE A 299 7.88 13.88 -19.11
CA ILE A 299 7.17 15.11 -18.77
C ILE A 299 5.97 14.76 -17.87
N ASP A 300 5.97 15.24 -16.63
CA ASP A 300 4.82 15.12 -15.72
C ASP A 300 3.86 16.30 -15.92
N PHE A 301 2.83 16.10 -16.73
CA PHE A 301 1.80 17.09 -16.98
C PHE A 301 0.83 17.15 -15.81
N TRP A 302 0.78 18.29 -15.13
CA TRP A 302 -0.18 18.56 -14.07
C TRP A 302 -1.43 19.21 -14.65
N VAL A 303 -2.41 18.36 -14.94
CA VAL A 303 -3.64 18.65 -15.67
C VAL A 303 -4.69 19.22 -14.72
N TYR A 304 -4.53 20.51 -14.41
CA TYR A 304 -5.50 21.33 -13.67
C TYR A 304 -6.04 22.44 -14.59
N PRO A 305 -7.25 22.98 -14.32
CA PRO A 305 -7.82 24.03 -15.15
C PRO A 305 -7.06 25.36 -15.01
N TYR A 306 -7.18 26.23 -16.01
CA TYR A 306 -6.88 27.65 -15.78
C TYR A 306 -7.91 28.26 -14.81
N ARG A 307 -7.50 29.33 -14.13
CA ARG A 307 -8.21 29.91 -12.98
C ARG A 307 -9.71 30.15 -13.21
N ALA A 308 -10.07 30.72 -14.36
CA ALA A 308 -11.45 31.13 -14.67
C ALA A 308 -12.30 30.00 -15.28
N TRP A 309 -11.71 28.84 -15.63
CA TRP A 309 -12.40 27.80 -16.39
C TRP A 309 -13.71 27.34 -15.73
N GLY A 310 -13.72 27.13 -14.42
CA GLY A 310 -14.92 26.64 -13.73
C GLY A 310 -15.98 27.72 -13.48
N GLU A 311 -15.62 29.01 -13.56
CA GLU A 311 -16.63 30.09 -13.59
C GLU A 311 -17.24 30.22 -14.98
N GLU A 312 -16.45 29.96 -16.02
CA GLU A 312 -16.92 29.92 -17.41
C GLU A 312 -17.76 28.65 -17.68
N ASN A 313 -17.51 27.57 -16.94
CA ASN A 313 -18.16 26.26 -17.11
C ASN A 313 -18.75 25.71 -15.79
N PRO A 314 -19.69 26.43 -15.14
CA PRO A 314 -20.16 26.08 -13.80
C PRO A 314 -20.93 24.75 -13.75
N ALA A 315 -21.60 24.36 -14.84
CA ALA A 315 -22.34 23.09 -14.93
C ALA A 315 -21.43 21.85 -15.08
N GLU A 316 -20.15 22.07 -15.35
CA GLU A 316 -19.14 21.04 -15.61
C GLU A 316 -18.23 20.82 -14.37
N CYS A 317 -18.43 21.60 -13.31
CA CYS A 317 -17.72 21.48 -12.06
C CYS A 317 -18.33 20.36 -11.20
N TRP A 318 -17.50 19.70 -10.40
CA TRP A 318 -17.96 18.71 -9.42
C TRP A 318 -18.93 19.36 -8.44
N ILE A 319 -20.10 18.76 -8.25
CA ILE A 319 -21.15 19.25 -7.35
C ILE A 319 -21.47 18.20 -6.28
N ASN A 320 -21.55 18.59 -5.00
CA ASN A 320 -22.01 17.66 -3.94
C ASN A 320 -23.54 17.50 -3.93
N GLU A 321 -24.07 16.66 -3.04
CA GLU A 321 -25.53 16.45 -2.92
C GLU A 321 -26.30 17.74 -2.56
N ALA A 322 -25.66 18.69 -1.86
CA ALA A 322 -26.25 19.97 -1.49
C ALA A 322 -26.30 21.01 -2.63
N GLY A 323 -25.74 20.70 -3.80
CA GLY A 323 -25.69 21.62 -4.93
C GLY A 323 -24.50 22.60 -4.89
N GLU A 324 -23.55 22.39 -3.97
CA GLU A 324 -22.35 23.21 -3.82
C GLU A 324 -21.23 22.68 -4.74
N ARG A 325 -20.41 23.58 -5.29
CA ARG A 325 -19.31 23.22 -6.18
C ARG A 325 -18.04 22.92 -5.37
N ALA A 326 -17.33 21.87 -5.76
CA ALA A 326 -16.02 21.57 -5.20
C ALA A 326 -15.02 22.65 -5.58
N TYR A 327 -14.14 23.04 -4.67
CA TYR A 327 -13.03 23.95 -4.96
C TYR A 327 -11.69 23.38 -4.48
N GLY A 328 -10.62 23.90 -5.05
CA GLY A 328 -9.25 23.55 -4.67
C GLY A 328 -8.30 24.74 -4.78
N TRP A 329 -7.12 24.56 -4.18
CA TRP A 329 -6.02 25.53 -4.24
C TRP A 329 -4.74 24.90 -4.80
N TRP A 330 -4.38 23.70 -4.34
CA TRP A 330 -3.07 23.08 -4.61
C TRP A 330 -3.13 21.68 -5.25
N GLY A 331 -4.32 21.20 -5.58
CA GLY A 331 -4.54 19.90 -6.24
C GLY A 331 -5.56 19.02 -5.54
N ASN A 332 -5.81 19.24 -4.24
CA ASN A 332 -6.88 18.57 -3.52
C ASN A 332 -8.21 19.32 -3.67
N VAL A 333 -9.29 18.55 -3.59
CA VAL A 333 -10.60 19.10 -3.23
C VAL A 333 -10.51 19.51 -1.76
N GLU A 334 -10.54 20.81 -1.48
CA GLU A 334 -10.42 21.36 -0.11
C GLU A 334 -11.79 21.52 0.57
N GLY A 335 -12.85 21.58 -0.22
CA GLY A 335 -14.22 21.68 0.27
C GLY A 335 -15.21 21.95 -0.85
N PHE A 336 -16.43 22.31 -0.44
CA PHE A 336 -17.54 22.65 -1.33
C PHE A 336 -18.13 24.00 -0.92
N ALA A 337 -18.48 24.83 -1.88
CA ALA A 337 -19.08 26.15 -1.65
C ALA A 337 -19.96 26.57 -2.83
N THR A 338 -20.86 27.53 -2.60
CA THR A 338 -21.62 28.20 -3.66
C THR A 338 -20.84 29.37 -4.27
N ASP A 339 -20.02 30.03 -3.45
CA ASP A 339 -19.16 31.16 -3.80
C ASP A 339 -17.76 30.97 -3.18
N LEU A 340 -16.69 31.12 -3.98
CA LEU A 340 -15.31 31.02 -3.51
C LEU A 340 -14.96 32.07 -2.45
N ALA A 341 -15.64 33.21 -2.42
CA ALA A 341 -15.44 34.24 -1.39
C ALA A 341 -15.79 33.74 0.02
N THR A 342 -16.59 32.68 0.12
CA THR A 342 -16.98 32.03 1.39
C THR A 342 -16.08 30.86 1.76
N ALA A 343 -15.14 30.47 0.90
CA ALA A 343 -14.20 29.40 1.18
C ALA A 343 -13.28 29.79 2.35
N PRO A 344 -12.89 28.84 3.23
CA PRO A 344 -11.84 29.06 4.20
C PRO A 344 -10.54 29.54 3.54
N ASN A 345 -9.77 30.36 4.26
CA ASN A 345 -8.53 30.96 3.78
C ASN A 345 -8.76 31.79 2.48
N PRO A 346 -9.56 32.87 2.54
CA PRO A 346 -9.94 33.67 1.37
C PRO A 346 -8.75 34.40 0.71
N GLU A 347 -7.61 34.46 1.39
CA GLU A 347 -6.35 34.97 0.82
C GLU A 347 -5.74 34.04 -0.23
N ARG A 348 -6.14 32.76 -0.24
CA ARG A 348 -5.72 31.80 -1.27
C ARG A 348 -6.49 32.03 -2.55
N ARG A 349 -5.82 31.90 -3.70
CA ARG A 349 -6.52 31.92 -4.98
C ARG A 349 -7.12 30.53 -5.20
N HIS A 350 -8.37 30.34 -4.77
CA HIS A 350 -9.11 29.12 -5.03
C HIS A 350 -9.59 29.05 -6.49
N TRP A 351 -9.96 27.86 -6.94
CA TRP A 351 -10.56 27.59 -8.26
C TRP A 351 -11.58 26.45 -8.15
N TRP A 352 -12.60 26.47 -9.03
CA TRP A 352 -13.62 25.41 -9.06
C TRP A 352 -13.11 24.13 -9.71
N TYR A 353 -13.41 23.00 -9.07
CA TYR A 353 -12.89 21.71 -9.45
C TYR A 353 -13.69 21.07 -10.61
N PRO A 354 -13.06 20.72 -11.75
CA PRO A 354 -13.76 20.07 -12.85
C PRO A 354 -14.26 18.68 -12.48
N SER A 355 -15.42 18.31 -13.01
CA SER A 355 -15.91 16.93 -12.95
C SER A 355 -15.07 16.02 -13.85
N TYR A 356 -14.72 14.82 -13.38
CA TYR A 356 -14.11 13.81 -14.26
C TYR A 356 -15.06 13.35 -15.37
N GLY A 357 -16.37 13.51 -15.19
CA GLY A 357 -17.42 13.17 -16.16
C GLY A 357 -17.74 14.28 -17.14
N SER A 358 -17.12 15.45 -17.00
CA SER A 358 -17.34 16.57 -17.90
C SER A 358 -16.71 16.30 -19.28
N PRO A 359 -17.51 16.24 -20.37
CA PRO A 359 -16.98 16.14 -21.71
C PRO A 359 -16.28 17.44 -22.15
N ILE A 360 -16.70 18.58 -21.61
CA ILE A 360 -16.07 19.88 -21.86
C ILE A 360 -14.68 19.91 -21.23
N TRP A 361 -14.55 19.51 -19.97
CA TRP A 361 -13.26 19.40 -19.29
C TRP A 361 -12.32 18.43 -20.02
N GLN A 362 -12.81 17.24 -20.36
CA GLN A 362 -12.03 16.22 -21.06
C GLN A 362 -11.47 16.76 -22.38
N ARG A 363 -12.31 17.43 -23.18
CA ARG A 363 -11.89 18.05 -24.44
C ARG A 363 -10.89 19.18 -24.20
N ASP A 364 -11.24 20.16 -23.35
CA ASP A 364 -10.42 21.36 -23.18
C ASP A 364 -9.04 21.04 -22.59
N ALA A 365 -8.98 20.09 -21.64
CA ALA A 365 -7.73 19.61 -21.08
C ALA A 365 -6.87 18.87 -22.13
N ALA A 366 -7.49 18.02 -22.96
CA ALA A 366 -6.81 17.35 -24.06
C ALA A 366 -6.28 18.34 -25.11
N ASP A 367 -7.07 19.34 -25.49
CA ASP A 367 -6.68 20.38 -26.44
C ASP A 367 -5.52 21.23 -25.90
N ALA A 368 -5.55 21.55 -24.60
CA ALA A 368 -4.47 22.26 -23.93
C ALA A 368 -3.17 21.44 -23.88
N LEU A 369 -3.24 20.14 -23.54
CA LEU A 369 -2.09 19.24 -23.64
C LEU A 369 -1.54 19.18 -25.06
N ALA A 370 -2.42 19.01 -26.05
CA ALA A 370 -2.04 18.94 -27.45
C ALA A 370 -1.34 20.22 -27.92
N ALA A 371 -1.80 21.40 -27.48
CA ALA A 371 -1.15 22.67 -27.78
C ALA A 371 0.27 22.77 -27.19
N VAL A 372 0.45 22.38 -25.92
CA VAL A 372 1.77 22.35 -25.27
C VAL A 372 2.70 21.36 -25.95
N VAL A 373 2.23 20.15 -26.25
CA VAL A 373 3.04 19.11 -26.90
C VAL A 373 3.45 19.54 -28.31
N ARG A 374 2.52 20.06 -29.14
CA ARG A 374 2.87 20.57 -30.47
C ARG A 374 3.92 21.68 -30.40
N HIS A 375 3.79 22.61 -29.45
CA HIS A 375 4.81 23.66 -29.27
C HIS A 375 6.16 23.07 -28.87
N LEU A 376 6.21 22.25 -27.81
CA LEU A 376 7.46 21.65 -27.31
C LEU A 376 8.13 20.76 -28.35
N SER A 377 7.35 20.02 -29.16
CA SER A 377 7.87 19.14 -30.21
C SER A 377 8.71 19.86 -31.28
N SER A 378 8.51 21.17 -31.44
CA SER A 378 9.28 22.02 -32.34
C SER A 378 10.59 22.56 -31.73
N ARG A 379 10.84 22.30 -30.44
CA ARG A 379 11.97 22.86 -29.69
C ARG A 379 13.10 21.83 -29.52
N PRO A 380 14.37 22.25 -29.44
CA PRO A 380 15.50 21.33 -29.28
C PRO A 380 15.39 20.39 -28.08
N GLN A 381 14.81 20.86 -26.96
CA GLN A 381 14.61 20.11 -25.71
C GLN A 381 13.80 18.83 -25.94
N TRP A 382 12.94 18.80 -26.96
CA TRP A 382 12.15 17.61 -27.31
C TRP A 382 13.02 16.39 -27.62
N LYS A 383 14.27 16.57 -28.06
CA LYS A 383 15.22 15.46 -28.28
C LYS A 383 15.43 14.61 -27.04
N ALA A 384 15.28 15.16 -25.83
CA ALA A 384 15.51 14.45 -24.57
C ALA A 384 14.25 13.74 -24.01
N VAL A 385 13.06 13.99 -24.56
CA VAL A 385 11.79 13.49 -24.01
C VAL A 385 11.55 12.03 -24.44
N VAL A 386 11.29 11.13 -23.51
CA VAL A 386 11.07 9.69 -23.77
C VAL A 386 9.70 9.19 -23.33
N GLY A 387 9.01 9.95 -22.48
CA GLY A 387 7.67 9.61 -22.02
C GLY A 387 6.92 10.80 -21.46
N CYS A 388 5.68 10.55 -21.04
CA CYS A 388 4.87 11.50 -20.30
C CYS A 388 4.23 10.83 -19.07
N MET A 389 3.91 11.64 -18.06
CA MET A 389 3.07 11.28 -16.95
C MET A 389 1.87 12.23 -16.90
N VAL A 390 0.68 11.70 -16.65
CA VAL A 390 -0.51 12.52 -16.38
C VAL A 390 -0.81 12.52 -14.89
N THR A 391 -0.70 13.70 -14.29
CA THR A 391 -1.00 14.01 -12.88
C THR A 391 -2.18 14.98 -12.85
N GLY A 392 -3.15 14.75 -11.98
CA GLY A 392 -4.33 15.60 -11.90
C GLY A 392 -5.41 15.02 -11.02
N GLY A 393 -6.54 15.72 -10.96
CA GLY A 393 -7.61 15.36 -10.03
C GLY A 393 -7.16 15.35 -8.57
N HIS A 394 -8.03 14.83 -7.70
CA HIS A 394 -7.80 14.84 -6.25
C HIS A 394 -6.51 14.09 -5.91
N ASP A 395 -5.67 14.71 -5.07
CA ASP A 395 -4.36 14.21 -4.63
C ASP A 395 -3.31 14.06 -5.75
N GLY A 396 -3.61 14.56 -6.96
CA GLY A 396 -2.78 14.37 -8.16
C GLY A 396 -2.85 12.96 -8.75
N GLN A 397 -3.78 12.13 -8.27
CA GLN A 397 -3.89 10.71 -8.64
C GLN A 397 -5.27 10.37 -9.22
N PHE A 398 -6.08 11.39 -9.51
CA PHE A 398 -7.47 11.24 -9.94
C PHE A 398 -8.31 10.42 -8.96
N GLN A 399 -8.10 10.64 -7.65
CA GLN A 399 -8.80 9.88 -6.62
C GLN A 399 -10.32 10.11 -6.66
N VAL A 400 -11.04 9.03 -6.33
CA VAL A 400 -12.49 9.02 -6.12
C VAL A 400 -12.75 9.29 -4.64
N LEU A 401 -13.66 10.23 -4.36
CA LEU A 401 -13.98 10.69 -3.01
C LEU A 401 -15.27 10.04 -2.49
N ALA A 402 -15.51 10.16 -1.18
CA ALA A 402 -16.79 9.77 -0.60
C ALA A 402 -17.92 10.72 -0.99
N GLU A 403 -17.66 12.03 -0.97
CA GLU A 403 -18.57 13.03 -1.51
C GLU A 403 -18.65 12.90 -3.04
N ARG A 404 -19.71 12.26 -3.52
CA ARG A 404 -19.92 11.95 -4.95
C ARG A 404 -20.14 13.20 -5.79
N ASP A 405 -19.89 13.06 -7.09
CA ASP A 405 -20.15 14.12 -8.06
C ASP A 405 -21.56 14.04 -8.64
N HIS A 406 -22.43 14.94 -8.19
CA HIS A 406 -23.79 15.14 -8.62
C HIS A 406 -23.91 16.25 -9.69
N CYS A 407 -22.87 16.58 -10.45
CA CYS A 407 -23.05 17.52 -11.56
C CYS A 407 -23.85 16.89 -12.72
N PRO A 408 -24.53 17.70 -13.56
CA PRO A 408 -25.27 17.18 -14.72
C PRO A 408 -24.40 16.36 -15.69
N ALA A 409 -23.15 16.77 -15.90
CA ALA A 409 -22.26 16.08 -16.81
C ALA A 409 -21.87 14.68 -16.30
N ASN A 410 -21.56 14.53 -15.01
CA ASN A 410 -21.26 13.25 -14.41
C ASN A 410 -22.46 12.29 -14.41
N ARG A 411 -23.68 12.82 -14.16
CA ARG A 411 -24.92 12.05 -14.32
C ARG A 411 -25.08 11.49 -15.73
N ALA A 412 -24.85 12.31 -16.75
CA ALA A 412 -24.94 11.88 -18.15
C ALA A 412 -23.86 10.84 -18.50
N ALA A 413 -22.63 11.01 -17.98
CA ALA A 413 -21.55 10.04 -18.13
C ALA A 413 -21.89 8.70 -17.48
N PHE A 414 -22.50 8.71 -16.28
CA PHE A 414 -22.95 7.50 -15.60
C PHE A 414 -24.08 6.80 -16.36
N ALA A 415 -25.08 7.54 -16.85
CA ALA A 415 -26.16 6.98 -17.68
C ALA A 415 -25.61 6.32 -18.96
N THR A 416 -24.63 6.96 -19.62
CA THR A 416 -23.93 6.40 -20.78
C THR A 416 -23.15 5.14 -20.43
N TRP A 417 -22.52 5.12 -19.25
CA TRP A 417 -21.83 3.93 -18.78
C TRP A 417 -22.81 2.77 -18.54
N LEU A 418 -23.94 3.03 -17.88
CA LEU A 418 -24.99 2.03 -17.63
C LEU A 418 -25.56 1.45 -18.93
N GLN A 419 -25.78 2.28 -19.95
CA GLN A 419 -26.19 1.82 -21.29
C GLN A 419 -25.20 0.79 -21.85
N ARG A 420 -23.90 1.01 -21.69
CA ARG A 420 -22.88 0.07 -22.18
C ARG A 420 -22.81 -1.21 -21.36
N GLN A 421 -23.02 -1.14 -20.04
CA GLN A 421 -22.93 -2.31 -19.17
C GLN A 421 -24.16 -3.21 -19.25
N HIS A 422 -25.35 -2.62 -19.32
CA HIS A 422 -26.62 -3.34 -19.25
C HIS A 422 -27.35 -3.41 -20.59
N GLY A 423 -26.93 -2.64 -21.59
CA GLY A 423 -27.58 -2.57 -22.91
C GLY A 423 -28.83 -1.68 -22.91
N GLY A 424 -29.83 -2.03 -22.10
CA GLY A 424 -31.14 -1.38 -22.08
C GLY A 424 -31.73 -1.13 -20.69
N LEU A 425 -32.78 -0.30 -20.62
CA LEU A 425 -33.47 0.01 -19.35
C LEU A 425 -34.18 -1.21 -18.74
N GLN A 426 -34.58 -2.20 -19.55
CA GLN A 426 -35.23 -3.41 -19.05
C GLN A 426 -34.23 -4.31 -18.33
N GLU A 427 -33.04 -4.47 -18.89
CA GLU A 427 -31.93 -5.19 -18.26
C GLU A 427 -31.46 -4.47 -16.99
N LEU A 428 -31.35 -3.14 -17.05
CA LEU A 428 -31.05 -2.32 -15.87
C LEU A 428 -32.11 -2.50 -14.77
N LYS A 429 -33.40 -2.48 -15.12
CA LYS A 429 -34.50 -2.75 -14.18
C LYS A 429 -34.37 -4.14 -13.54
N ARG A 430 -33.99 -5.17 -14.31
CA ARG A 430 -33.75 -6.50 -13.75
C ARG A 430 -32.58 -6.50 -12.76
N ALA A 431 -31.52 -5.74 -13.04
CA ALA A 431 -30.36 -5.65 -12.17
C ALA A 431 -30.60 -4.82 -10.90
N TRP A 432 -31.37 -3.74 -10.98
CA TRP A 432 -31.60 -2.81 -9.86
C TRP A 432 -32.86 -3.12 -9.04
N GLY A 433 -33.79 -3.92 -9.56
CA GLY A 433 -35.08 -4.20 -8.93
C GLY A 433 -36.10 -3.06 -9.06
N GLU A 434 -35.64 -1.81 -9.05
CA GLU A 434 -36.42 -0.60 -9.34
C GLU A 434 -35.97 0.03 -10.67
N ALA A 435 -36.90 0.69 -11.38
CA ALA A 435 -36.67 1.10 -12.75
C ALA A 435 -36.74 2.63 -12.95
N PRO A 436 -35.67 3.27 -13.45
CA PRO A 436 -35.83 4.50 -14.21
C PRO A 436 -36.60 4.17 -15.51
N THR A 437 -37.53 5.04 -15.90
CA THR A 437 -38.30 4.89 -17.15
C THR A 437 -37.62 5.54 -18.35
N ALA A 438 -36.65 6.42 -18.09
CA ALA A 438 -35.78 7.02 -19.09
C ALA A 438 -34.35 7.20 -18.56
N TRP A 439 -33.36 7.21 -19.47
CA TRP A 439 -31.96 7.47 -19.10
C TRP A 439 -31.72 8.85 -18.46
N THR A 440 -32.60 9.82 -18.73
CA THR A 440 -32.58 11.15 -18.12
C THR A 440 -32.97 11.14 -16.64
N GLU A 441 -33.58 10.05 -16.15
CA GLU A 441 -34.00 9.89 -14.74
C GLU A 441 -32.91 9.23 -13.89
N ILE A 442 -31.76 8.88 -14.47
CA ILE A 442 -30.65 8.28 -13.73
C ILE A 442 -30.13 9.28 -12.68
N ALA A 443 -30.24 8.87 -11.42
CA ALA A 443 -29.65 9.58 -10.29
C ALA A 443 -28.31 8.97 -9.89
N ILE A 444 -27.42 9.81 -9.36
CA ILE A 444 -26.25 9.33 -8.63
C ILE A 444 -26.75 8.82 -7.28
N PRO A 445 -26.45 7.56 -6.90
CA PRO A 445 -26.89 7.05 -5.60
C PRO A 445 -26.27 7.88 -4.48
N ARG A 446 -27.00 8.03 -3.37
CA ARG A 446 -26.47 8.72 -2.19
C ARG A 446 -25.23 7.99 -1.68
N GLY A 447 -24.16 8.75 -1.40
CA GLY A 447 -22.96 8.20 -0.79
C GLY A 447 -23.23 7.63 0.62
N GLU A 448 -22.28 6.85 1.14
CA GLU A 448 -22.34 6.38 2.52
C GLU A 448 -22.27 7.59 3.48
N ASP A 449 -23.30 7.79 4.31
CA ASP A 449 -23.29 8.82 5.35
C ASP A 449 -22.37 8.37 6.48
N ARG A 450 -21.07 8.68 6.35
CA ARG A 450 -20.01 8.28 7.30
C ARG A 450 -20.31 8.69 8.75
N ARG A 451 -21.18 9.69 8.98
CA ARG A 451 -21.66 10.10 10.32
C ARG A 451 -22.52 9.05 11.00
N ARG A 452 -23.11 8.12 10.24
CA ARG A 452 -23.90 6.98 10.75
C ARG A 452 -23.04 5.78 11.17
N GLY A 453 -21.72 5.87 11.04
CA GLY A 453 -20.75 4.83 11.44
C GLY A 453 -20.41 3.83 10.34
N MET A 454 -19.32 3.08 10.53
CA MET A 454 -18.77 2.14 9.54
C MET A 454 -19.66 0.90 9.28
N GLU A 455 -20.74 0.74 10.04
CA GLU A 455 -21.66 -0.40 9.92
C GLU A 455 -23.04 0.02 9.37
N SER A 456 -23.12 1.20 8.74
CA SER A 456 -24.37 1.78 8.22
C SER A 456 -24.99 1.03 7.04
N LEU A 457 -24.18 0.23 6.33
CA LEU A 457 -24.60 -0.67 5.23
C LEU A 457 -24.43 -2.14 5.63
N PRO A 458 -25.13 -3.10 4.97
CA PRO A 458 -24.85 -4.52 5.12
C PRO A 458 -23.39 -4.86 4.80
N ALA A 459 -22.80 -5.88 5.45
CA ALA A 459 -21.39 -6.25 5.25
C ALA A 459 -21.04 -6.52 3.78
N PHE A 460 -21.90 -7.29 3.09
CA PHE A 460 -21.89 -7.45 1.64
C PHE A 460 -23.09 -6.73 1.01
N LEU A 461 -22.84 -6.09 -0.12
CA LEU A 461 -23.85 -5.47 -0.97
C LEU A 461 -24.27 -6.45 -2.08
N ALA A 462 -25.47 -6.25 -2.62
CA ALA A 462 -25.99 -6.97 -3.78
C ALA A 462 -25.90 -6.10 -5.04
N PRO A 463 -26.06 -6.67 -6.26
CA PRO A 463 -26.14 -5.90 -7.49
C PRO A 463 -27.20 -4.78 -7.38
N GLY A 464 -26.89 -3.61 -7.92
CA GLY A 464 -27.74 -2.44 -7.81
C GLY A 464 -27.01 -1.13 -8.10
N PRO A 465 -27.69 0.01 -7.96
CA PRO A 465 -27.17 1.33 -8.34
C PRO A 465 -25.88 1.70 -7.60
N GLU A 466 -25.77 1.33 -6.33
CA GLU A 466 -24.58 1.61 -5.50
C GLU A 466 -23.32 0.93 -6.05
N ILE A 467 -23.42 -0.34 -6.43
CA ILE A 467 -22.29 -1.10 -6.99
C ILE A 467 -21.91 -0.56 -8.36
N ASP A 468 -22.89 -0.32 -9.21
CA ASP A 468 -22.66 0.20 -10.55
C ASP A 468 -21.97 1.57 -10.53
N TYR A 469 -22.39 2.46 -9.62
CA TYR A 469 -21.76 3.76 -9.49
C TYR A 469 -20.30 3.66 -8.96
N ARG A 470 -20.04 2.81 -7.95
CA ARG A 470 -18.65 2.55 -7.49
C ARG A 470 -17.75 2.03 -8.62
N ARG A 471 -18.27 1.13 -9.48
CA ARG A 471 -17.55 0.61 -10.66
C ARG A 471 -17.27 1.73 -11.65
N PHE A 472 -18.29 2.53 -11.97
CA PHE A 472 -18.21 3.66 -12.87
C PHE A 472 -17.12 4.65 -12.44
N GLU A 473 -17.07 5.08 -11.18
CA GLU A 473 -16.10 6.09 -10.72
C GLU A 473 -14.64 5.61 -10.90
N VAL A 474 -14.36 4.35 -10.58
CA VAL A 474 -13.03 3.75 -10.78
C VAL A 474 -12.68 3.69 -12.27
N GLU A 475 -13.58 3.18 -13.11
CA GLU A 475 -13.33 3.09 -14.56
C GLU A 475 -13.20 4.47 -15.21
N GLN A 476 -14.03 5.43 -14.81
CA GLN A 476 -14.03 6.80 -15.32
C GLN A 476 -12.71 7.50 -15.05
N SER A 477 -12.16 7.33 -13.83
CA SER A 477 -10.86 7.88 -13.49
C SER A 477 -9.75 7.33 -14.39
N TRP A 478 -9.76 6.02 -14.71
CA TRP A 478 -8.78 5.44 -15.66
C TRP A 478 -9.00 5.90 -17.10
N ARG A 479 -10.26 6.04 -17.55
CA ARG A 479 -10.60 6.53 -18.90
C ARG A 479 -10.15 7.98 -19.12
N LEU A 480 -10.29 8.84 -18.11
CA LEU A 480 -9.80 10.22 -18.18
C LEU A 480 -8.28 10.24 -18.36
N ARG A 481 -7.55 9.46 -17.56
CA ARG A 481 -6.08 9.34 -17.68
C ARG A 481 -5.66 8.83 -19.05
N ASP A 482 -6.32 7.81 -19.59
CA ASP A 482 -6.06 7.28 -20.93
C ASP A 482 -6.32 8.32 -22.02
N LEU A 483 -7.40 9.09 -21.92
CA LEU A 483 -7.72 10.18 -22.85
C LEU A 483 -6.64 11.26 -22.85
N LEU A 484 -6.17 11.67 -21.67
CA LEU A 484 -5.13 12.69 -21.53
C LEU A 484 -3.77 12.18 -22.04
N ALA A 485 -3.43 10.93 -21.78
CA ALA A 485 -2.24 10.29 -22.33
C ALA A 485 -2.29 10.21 -23.86
N ARG A 486 -3.44 9.83 -24.44
CA ARG A 486 -3.63 9.79 -25.89
C ARG A 486 -3.44 11.16 -26.53
N ALA A 487 -3.95 12.23 -25.90
CA ALA A 487 -3.77 13.59 -26.41
C ALA A 487 -2.30 13.97 -26.56
N VAL A 488 -1.42 13.47 -25.67
CA VAL A 488 0.04 13.64 -25.79
C VAL A 488 0.60 12.78 -26.92
N GLU A 489 0.27 11.49 -26.95
CA GLU A 489 0.75 10.53 -27.95
C GLU A 489 0.47 10.99 -29.39
N ASP A 490 -0.78 11.37 -29.67
CA ASP A 490 -1.24 11.79 -31.00
C ASP A 490 -0.53 13.06 -31.53
N ASN A 491 0.05 13.86 -30.64
CA ASN A 491 0.68 15.14 -30.97
C ASN A 491 2.21 15.13 -30.82
N ALA A 492 2.80 14.04 -30.31
CA ALA A 492 4.23 13.98 -29.97
C ALA A 492 5.17 13.94 -31.18
N GLY A 493 4.68 13.44 -32.33
CA GLY A 493 5.48 13.25 -33.56
C GLY A 493 6.57 12.17 -33.45
N LYS A 494 6.59 11.42 -32.33
CA LYS A 494 7.49 10.29 -32.05
C LYS A 494 6.86 9.41 -30.97
N THR A 495 7.37 8.19 -30.82
CA THR A 495 6.89 7.27 -29.77
C THR A 495 7.33 7.74 -28.38
N LEU A 496 6.36 7.87 -27.48
CA LEU A 496 6.53 8.15 -26.07
C LEU A 496 5.75 7.10 -25.29
N PHE A 497 6.32 6.56 -24.22
CA PHE A 497 5.51 5.79 -23.28
C PHE A 497 4.76 6.74 -22.35
N SER A 498 3.61 6.32 -21.84
CA SER A 498 2.82 7.13 -20.90
C SER A 498 2.62 6.45 -19.54
N LEU A 499 2.52 7.28 -18.50
CA LEU A 499 2.50 6.89 -17.10
C LEU A 499 1.41 7.65 -16.35
N SER A 500 0.86 7.07 -15.30
CA SER A 500 0.06 7.81 -14.32
C SER A 500 0.19 7.18 -12.94
N TYR A 501 -0.24 7.90 -11.91
CA TYR A 501 -0.38 7.30 -10.59
C TYR A 501 -1.58 6.35 -10.59
N GLY A 502 -1.41 5.20 -9.93
CA GLY A 502 -2.43 4.18 -9.72
C GLY A 502 -3.21 4.44 -8.43
N MET A 503 -4.51 4.19 -8.47
CA MET A 503 -5.41 4.47 -7.35
C MET A 503 -5.01 3.70 -6.08
N PRO A 504 -4.63 4.36 -4.96
CA PRO A 504 -4.11 3.71 -3.77
C PRO A 504 -5.11 2.91 -2.92
N PRO A 505 -6.44 3.15 -2.89
CA PRO A 505 -7.26 2.48 -1.88
C PRO A 505 -7.53 1.00 -2.12
N GLY A 506 -7.40 0.46 -3.35
CA GLY A 506 -7.75 -0.95 -3.61
C GLY A 506 -6.72 -1.80 -4.35
N TYR A 507 -5.58 -1.23 -4.74
CA TYR A 507 -4.60 -1.85 -5.64
C TYR A 507 -5.27 -2.59 -6.82
N ASP A 508 -6.40 -2.07 -7.30
CA ASP A 508 -7.17 -2.69 -8.36
C ASP A 508 -6.74 -2.12 -9.71
N PHE A 509 -5.79 -2.82 -10.31
CA PHE A 509 -5.23 -2.56 -11.63
C PHE A 509 -6.00 -3.28 -12.75
N GLY A 510 -7.03 -4.05 -12.44
CA GLY A 510 -7.84 -4.77 -13.42
C GLY A 510 -8.44 -3.83 -14.47
N PRO A 511 -9.06 -2.71 -14.06
CA PRO A 511 -9.57 -1.71 -15.00
C PRO A 511 -8.48 -1.05 -15.86
N TRP A 512 -7.23 -0.96 -15.37
CA TRP A 512 -6.10 -0.38 -16.12
C TRP A 512 -5.64 -1.27 -17.29
N ALA A 513 -5.95 -2.57 -17.30
CA ALA A 513 -5.66 -3.41 -18.45
C ALA A 513 -6.37 -2.96 -19.75
N LYS A 514 -7.49 -2.23 -19.65
CA LYS A 514 -8.31 -1.79 -20.80
C LYS A 514 -7.78 -0.55 -21.54
N PRO A 515 -7.38 0.54 -20.87
CA PRO A 515 -6.64 1.67 -21.46
C PRO A 515 -5.54 1.24 -22.43
N SER A 516 -5.43 1.89 -23.59
CA SER A 516 -4.41 1.54 -24.60
C SER A 516 -3.43 2.66 -24.92
N ALA A 517 -3.61 3.87 -24.38
CA ALA A 517 -2.58 4.90 -24.37
C ALA A 517 -1.71 4.76 -23.12
N LEU A 518 -2.30 4.32 -21.99
CA LEU A 518 -1.63 4.26 -20.70
C LEU A 518 -0.76 3.01 -20.51
N ASP A 519 0.55 3.14 -20.70
CA ASP A 519 1.53 2.04 -20.71
C ASP A 519 2.03 1.64 -19.31
N ALA A 520 2.10 2.60 -18.39
CA ALA A 520 2.60 2.38 -17.04
C ALA A 520 1.69 2.98 -15.97
N ALA A 521 1.69 2.36 -14.80
CA ALA A 521 1.03 2.90 -13.61
C ALA A 521 1.92 2.69 -12.39
N ALA A 522 1.95 3.70 -11.52
CA ALA A 522 2.74 3.65 -10.31
C ALA A 522 1.89 3.50 -9.05
N SER A 523 2.39 2.80 -8.05
CA SER A 523 1.78 2.78 -6.73
C SER A 523 2.82 2.53 -5.66
N MET A 524 2.48 2.87 -4.43
CA MET A 524 3.37 2.77 -3.29
C MET A 524 3.00 1.59 -2.40
N SER A 525 3.98 1.00 -1.72
CA SER A 525 3.70 0.14 -0.58
C SER A 525 3.20 0.97 0.59
N TYR A 526 2.41 0.35 1.47
CA TYR A 526 1.84 1.08 2.60
C TYR A 526 2.91 1.52 3.61
N TYR A 527 2.82 2.77 4.06
CA TYR A 527 3.87 3.45 4.84
C TYR A 527 4.40 2.67 6.07
N PRO A 528 3.54 2.17 6.99
CA PRO A 528 4.00 1.63 8.27
C PRO A 528 4.80 0.34 8.14
N TYR A 529 4.64 -0.37 7.04
CA TYR A 529 5.25 -1.68 6.81
C TYR A 529 6.55 -1.60 6.01
N ARG A 530 6.99 -0.39 5.67
CA ARG A 530 8.30 -0.16 5.05
C ARG A 530 9.46 -0.39 6.01
N VAL A 531 9.25 -0.18 7.32
CA VAL A 531 10.29 -0.33 8.34
C VAL A 531 10.96 -1.71 8.29
N PRO A 532 12.26 -1.82 8.59
CA PRO A 532 12.92 -3.12 8.69
C PRO A 532 12.31 -3.96 9.82
N GLY A 533 12.19 -5.27 9.62
CA GLY A 533 11.65 -6.24 10.56
C GLY A 533 10.18 -6.61 10.33
N TYR A 534 9.44 -5.85 9.52
CA TYR A 534 8.16 -6.28 8.98
C TYR A 534 8.32 -6.81 7.55
N ALA A 535 7.51 -7.81 7.22
CA ALA A 535 7.12 -8.08 5.85
C ALA A 535 6.41 -6.84 5.28
N THR A 536 6.38 -6.67 3.96
CA THR A 536 5.85 -5.45 3.36
C THR A 536 4.33 -5.43 3.31
N GLY A 537 3.70 -6.60 3.30
CA GLY A 537 2.26 -6.72 3.09
C GLY A 537 1.84 -6.14 1.73
N TYR A 538 2.73 -6.21 0.74
CA TYR A 538 2.62 -5.50 -0.52
C TYR A 538 3.10 -6.36 -1.68
N ARG A 539 2.14 -6.87 -2.44
CA ARG A 539 2.40 -7.66 -3.65
C ARG A 539 1.54 -7.15 -4.81
N PRO A 540 2.06 -6.24 -5.65
CA PRO A 540 1.38 -5.82 -6.87
C PRO A 540 1.07 -7.03 -7.77
N PRO A 541 -0.05 -7.00 -8.53
CA PRO A 541 -0.41 -8.08 -9.44
C PRO A 541 0.61 -8.21 -10.58
N ASP A 542 0.87 -9.44 -11.02
CA ASP A 542 1.75 -9.72 -12.17
C ASP A 542 1.01 -9.53 -13.51
N SER A 543 -0.30 -9.24 -13.49
CA SER A 543 -1.11 -9.02 -14.69
C SER A 543 -0.62 -7.92 -15.64
N PRO A 544 -0.01 -6.79 -15.22
CA PRO A 544 0.43 -5.76 -16.17
C PRO A 544 1.28 -6.29 -17.34
N ARG A 545 2.19 -7.24 -17.08
CA ARG A 545 3.02 -7.87 -18.13
C ARG A 545 2.22 -8.69 -19.16
N LEU A 546 1.01 -9.11 -18.82
CA LEU A 546 0.11 -9.83 -19.72
C LEU A 546 -0.64 -8.91 -20.69
N HIS A 547 -0.51 -7.59 -20.51
CA HIS A 547 -1.21 -6.54 -21.24
C HIS A 547 -0.26 -5.46 -21.76
N ASP A 548 1.02 -5.81 -21.99
CA ASP A 548 2.08 -4.89 -22.45
C ASP A 548 2.27 -3.65 -21.55
N LYS A 549 2.04 -3.79 -20.25
CA LYS A 549 2.06 -2.70 -19.28
C LYS A 549 3.16 -2.85 -18.24
N LEU A 550 3.71 -1.73 -17.75
CA LEU A 550 4.75 -1.71 -16.73
C LEU A 550 4.23 -1.16 -15.39
N PHE A 551 4.36 -1.96 -14.34
CA PHE A 551 4.13 -1.48 -12.98
C PHE A 551 5.37 -0.75 -12.44
N ILE A 552 5.17 0.41 -11.79
CA ILE A 552 6.22 1.19 -11.13
C ILE A 552 5.96 1.27 -9.63
N GLN A 553 6.92 0.83 -8.81
CA GLN A 553 6.85 0.99 -7.36
C GLN A 553 7.38 2.37 -6.94
N GLU A 554 6.58 3.14 -6.21
CA GLU A 554 7.03 4.40 -5.63
C GLU A 554 7.87 4.18 -4.36
N LEU A 555 9.09 4.72 -4.35
CA LEU A 555 9.98 4.77 -3.18
C LEU A 555 9.97 6.18 -2.57
N ASP A 556 8.89 6.47 -1.86
CA ASP A 556 8.74 7.67 -1.04
C ASP A 556 9.31 7.44 0.38
N VAL A 557 10.62 7.18 0.46
CA VAL A 557 11.31 6.74 1.68
C VAL A 557 12.09 7.89 2.30
N ARG A 558 11.84 8.17 3.58
CA ARG A 558 12.58 9.19 4.35
C ARG A 558 13.86 8.56 4.93
N SER A 559 14.93 9.34 4.98
CA SER A 559 16.22 8.95 5.56
C SER A 559 16.51 9.73 6.84
N TRP A 560 17.66 9.46 7.48
CA TRP A 560 18.11 10.18 8.67
C TRP A 560 18.43 11.67 8.42
N VAL A 561 18.61 12.08 7.17
CA VAL A 561 18.84 13.50 6.80
C VAL A 561 17.55 14.24 6.42
N ALA A 562 16.44 13.53 6.25
CA ALA A 562 15.14 14.15 6.05
C ALA A 562 14.69 14.88 7.32
N ASP A 563 13.96 15.99 7.15
CA ASP A 563 13.22 16.59 8.25
C ASP A 563 12.33 15.53 8.92
N GLY A 564 12.10 15.69 10.21
CA GLY A 564 11.11 14.84 10.88
C GLY A 564 9.83 15.63 11.08
N SER A 565 8.70 14.94 11.18
CA SER A 565 7.40 15.56 11.41
C SER A 565 6.81 15.21 12.78
N GLY A 566 7.45 14.28 13.50
CA GLY A 566 7.05 13.84 14.85
C GLY A 566 7.49 12.40 15.11
N GLU A 567 7.72 12.00 16.37
CA GLU A 567 8.17 10.63 16.69
C GLU A 567 7.24 9.54 16.11
N VAL A 568 5.91 9.72 16.27
CA VAL A 568 4.92 8.75 15.79
C VAL A 568 4.83 8.77 14.26
N TYR A 569 4.89 9.96 13.66
CA TYR A 569 4.77 10.12 12.22
C TYR A 569 6.00 9.57 11.47
N ASP A 570 7.22 9.86 11.96
CA ASP A 570 8.46 9.34 11.37
C ASP A 570 8.48 7.80 11.37
N ARG A 571 7.92 7.19 12.42
CA ARG A 571 7.75 5.72 12.50
C ARG A 571 6.66 5.21 11.58
N TRP A 572 5.54 5.92 11.49
CA TRP A 572 4.46 5.60 10.58
C TRP A 572 4.90 5.63 9.12
N ILE A 573 5.70 6.63 8.73
CA ILE A 573 6.17 6.77 7.36
C ILE A 573 7.31 5.81 7.00
N GLY A 574 7.82 5.08 8.00
CA GLY A 574 8.90 4.12 7.86
C GLY A 574 10.27 4.75 7.61
N LYS A 575 10.56 5.88 8.27
CA LYS A 575 11.84 6.59 8.14
C LYS A 575 13.02 5.67 8.47
N GLY A 576 14.00 5.60 7.57
CA GLY A 576 15.29 4.96 7.80
C GLY A 576 16.19 5.87 8.61
N ASP A 577 16.08 5.80 9.95
CA ASP A 577 16.78 6.69 10.89
C ASP A 577 18.28 6.39 11.10
N SER A 578 18.82 5.41 10.38
CA SER A 578 20.26 5.13 10.27
C SER A 578 20.62 4.62 8.87
N PRO A 579 21.91 4.69 8.44
CA PRO A 579 22.37 4.12 7.19
C PRO A 579 22.00 2.64 7.00
N GLU A 580 22.10 1.83 8.05
CA GLU A 580 21.80 0.39 8.03
C GLU A 580 20.31 0.14 7.88
N ARG A 581 19.47 0.89 8.63
CA ARG A 581 18.01 0.78 8.49
C ARG A 581 17.57 1.20 7.11
N TRP A 582 18.06 2.33 6.62
CA TRP A 582 17.72 2.83 5.30
C TRP A 582 18.12 1.83 4.21
N ARG A 583 19.33 1.26 4.27
CA ARG A 583 19.77 0.18 3.36
C ARG A 583 18.79 -1.00 3.37
N ALA A 584 18.39 -1.47 4.56
CA ALA A 584 17.45 -2.58 4.70
C ALA A 584 16.07 -2.26 4.10
N VAL A 585 15.54 -1.05 4.33
CA VAL A 585 14.28 -0.58 3.72
C VAL A 585 14.38 -0.59 2.20
N MET A 586 15.42 0.03 1.65
CA MET A 586 15.59 0.16 0.20
C MET A 586 15.71 -1.21 -0.47
N ARG A 587 16.55 -2.10 0.07
CA ARG A 587 16.70 -3.46 -0.48
C ARG A 587 15.42 -4.28 -0.35
N LYS A 588 14.67 -4.12 0.74
CA LYS A 588 13.39 -4.80 0.95
C LYS A 588 12.38 -4.40 -0.11
N LEU A 589 12.23 -3.08 -0.35
CA LEU A 589 11.26 -2.56 -1.31
C LEU A 589 11.67 -2.84 -2.76
N ILE A 590 12.92 -2.55 -3.14
CA ILE A 590 13.41 -2.79 -4.50
C ILE A 590 13.45 -4.29 -4.83
N GLY A 591 13.69 -5.15 -3.83
CA GLY A 591 13.71 -6.60 -4.02
C GLY A 591 12.40 -7.16 -4.60
N ILE A 592 11.26 -6.57 -4.24
CA ILE A 592 9.95 -6.90 -4.83
C ILE A 592 9.95 -6.56 -6.32
N SER A 593 10.39 -5.36 -6.67
CA SER A 593 10.43 -4.92 -8.06
C SER A 593 11.34 -5.79 -8.93
N LEU A 594 12.54 -6.12 -8.43
CA LEU A 594 13.50 -6.95 -9.17
C LEU A 594 13.04 -8.39 -9.37
N ALA A 595 12.44 -9.01 -8.34
CA ALA A 595 11.94 -10.38 -8.43
C ALA A 595 10.76 -10.49 -9.41
N HIS A 596 9.92 -9.46 -9.50
CA HIS A 596 8.67 -9.51 -10.29
C HIS A 596 8.72 -8.74 -11.61
N GLY A 597 9.87 -8.16 -11.97
CA GLY A 597 10.05 -7.45 -13.24
C GLY A 597 9.29 -6.12 -13.29
N HIS A 598 9.13 -5.46 -12.15
CA HIS A 598 8.58 -4.11 -12.06
C HIS A 598 9.70 -3.06 -12.12
N GLY A 599 9.34 -1.83 -12.48
CA GLY A 599 10.19 -0.68 -12.25
C GLY A 599 9.94 -0.04 -10.90
N TYR A 600 10.76 0.96 -10.57
CA TYR A 600 10.59 1.75 -9.35
C TYR A 600 11.09 3.17 -9.56
N TRP A 601 10.58 4.11 -8.75
CA TRP A 601 11.08 5.48 -8.76
C TRP A 601 11.49 5.94 -7.37
N TYR A 602 12.49 6.81 -7.31
CA TYR A 602 12.84 7.57 -6.12
C TYR A 602 12.01 8.84 -6.09
N TYR A 603 11.24 9.06 -5.03
CA TYR A 603 10.45 10.27 -4.89
C TYR A 603 11.04 11.19 -3.83
N ASP A 604 11.77 12.21 -4.26
CA ASP A 604 12.50 13.13 -3.39
C ASP A 604 11.68 14.39 -3.11
N MET A 605 10.85 14.37 -2.06
CA MET A 605 9.96 15.50 -1.76
C MET A 605 10.60 16.62 -0.95
N ASN A 606 11.69 16.34 -0.23
CA ASN A 606 12.31 17.30 0.68
C ASN A 606 13.76 16.89 0.99
N GLN A 607 14.54 16.64 -0.07
CA GLN A 607 15.94 16.25 0.02
C GLN A 607 16.18 14.98 0.85
N PHE A 608 15.26 14.01 0.73
CA PHE A 608 15.31 12.75 1.47
C PHE A 608 16.55 11.92 1.15
N PHE A 609 17.25 12.21 0.04
CA PHE A 609 18.40 11.46 -0.42
C PHE A 609 19.74 12.23 -0.36
N ALA A 610 19.76 13.44 0.22
CA ALA A 610 20.90 14.37 0.15
C ALA A 610 22.25 13.88 0.71
N ALA A 611 22.29 12.78 1.47
CA ALA A 611 23.52 12.30 2.07
C ALA A 611 24.42 11.60 1.02
N PRO A 612 25.73 11.87 0.97
CA PRO A 612 26.64 11.17 0.05
C PRO A 612 26.62 9.64 0.23
N GLU A 613 26.43 9.15 1.46
CA GLU A 613 26.29 7.73 1.77
C GLU A 613 25.03 7.11 1.16
N ILE A 614 23.96 7.88 1.00
CA ILE A 614 22.75 7.45 0.31
C ILE A 614 23.03 7.30 -1.18
N HIS A 615 23.63 8.29 -1.82
CA HIS A 615 23.97 8.26 -3.25
C HIS A 615 24.94 7.12 -3.59
N ALA A 616 25.97 6.89 -2.76
CA ALA A 616 26.86 5.73 -2.91
C ALA A 616 26.10 4.39 -2.92
N GLN A 617 25.06 4.26 -2.08
CA GLN A 617 24.18 3.10 -2.08
C GLN A 617 23.25 3.06 -3.29
N ILE A 618 22.67 4.18 -3.72
CA ILE A 618 21.83 4.26 -4.92
C ILE A 618 22.61 3.82 -6.15
N ALA A 619 23.84 4.32 -6.35
CA ALA A 619 24.71 3.91 -7.45
C ALA A 619 25.04 2.40 -7.41
N GLN A 620 25.23 1.84 -6.22
CA GLN A 620 25.40 0.38 -6.07
C GLN A 620 24.15 -0.38 -6.46
N LEU A 621 22.97 0.03 -5.96
CA LEU A 621 21.69 -0.60 -6.25
C LEU A 621 21.36 -0.52 -7.75
N GLN A 622 21.65 0.60 -8.41
CA GLN A 622 21.46 0.78 -9.84
C GLN A 622 22.28 -0.23 -10.66
N ARG A 623 23.58 -0.38 -10.36
CA ARG A 623 24.42 -1.39 -11.02
C ARG A 623 23.90 -2.82 -10.83
N ILE A 624 23.37 -3.13 -9.64
CA ILE A 624 22.78 -4.46 -9.38
C ILE A 624 21.47 -4.62 -10.17
N THR A 625 20.62 -3.60 -10.21
CA THR A 625 19.38 -3.59 -10.98
C THR A 625 19.64 -3.83 -12.47
N GLU A 626 20.61 -3.14 -13.06
CA GLU A 626 21.01 -3.34 -14.46
C GLU A 626 21.47 -4.78 -14.72
N ARG A 627 22.27 -5.36 -13.81
CA ARG A 627 22.67 -6.76 -13.88
C ARG A 627 21.47 -7.70 -13.83
N VAL A 628 20.51 -7.49 -12.93
CA VAL A 628 19.30 -8.33 -12.82
C VAL A 628 18.43 -8.23 -14.07
N VAL A 629 18.23 -7.02 -14.60
CA VAL A 629 17.45 -6.77 -15.82
C VAL A 629 18.11 -7.44 -17.04
N ALA A 630 19.44 -7.53 -17.08
CA ALA A 630 20.18 -8.19 -18.14
C ALA A 630 20.13 -9.73 -18.09
N ILE A 631 19.78 -10.34 -16.97
CA ILE A 631 19.67 -11.81 -16.87
C ILE A 631 18.41 -12.28 -17.61
N PRO A 632 18.54 -13.15 -18.64
CA PRO A 632 17.40 -13.67 -19.40
C PRO A 632 16.36 -14.38 -18.53
N ASP A 633 15.12 -14.42 -19.02
CA ASP A 633 14.06 -15.18 -18.37
C ASP A 633 14.36 -16.70 -18.46
N GLY A 634 14.37 -17.37 -17.31
CA GLY A 634 14.57 -18.81 -17.20
C GLY A 634 13.27 -19.61 -17.30
N GLY A 635 12.11 -18.95 -17.40
CA GLY A 635 10.80 -19.57 -17.57
C GLY A 635 10.27 -20.27 -16.31
N PHE A 636 10.86 -20.02 -15.13
CA PHE A 636 10.32 -20.55 -13.89
C PHE A 636 8.94 -19.93 -13.61
N ARG A 637 8.03 -20.77 -13.14
CA ARG A 637 6.73 -20.34 -12.65
C ARG A 637 6.44 -21.06 -11.34
N PRO A 638 5.94 -20.35 -10.31
CA PRO A 638 5.47 -21.01 -9.11
C PRO A 638 4.29 -21.94 -9.42
N ASP A 639 4.10 -22.95 -8.56
CA ASP A 639 2.97 -23.87 -8.63
C ASP A 639 1.67 -23.28 -8.02
N VAL A 640 1.76 -22.09 -7.43
CA VAL A 640 0.68 -21.41 -6.70
C VAL A 640 0.33 -20.08 -7.36
N VAL A 641 -0.96 -19.81 -7.51
CA VAL A 641 -1.48 -18.51 -7.93
C VAL A 641 -2.47 -17.96 -6.91
N VAL A 642 -2.27 -16.70 -6.53
CA VAL A 642 -3.25 -15.89 -5.83
C VAL A 642 -4.16 -15.25 -6.88
N VAL A 643 -5.45 -15.57 -6.78
CA VAL A 643 -6.48 -15.14 -7.72
C VAL A 643 -7.20 -13.93 -7.13
N ARG A 644 -7.16 -12.80 -7.86
CA ARG A 644 -7.94 -11.59 -7.56
C ARG A 644 -9.06 -11.40 -8.58
N SER A 645 -10.08 -10.63 -8.20
CA SER A 645 -11.14 -10.20 -9.11
C SER A 645 -11.13 -8.67 -9.20
N ALA A 646 -11.37 -8.13 -10.40
CA ALA A 646 -11.53 -6.68 -10.54
C ALA A 646 -12.77 -6.23 -9.73
N HIS A 647 -12.72 -5.02 -9.18
CA HIS A 647 -13.81 -4.40 -8.43
C HIS A 647 -14.21 -5.11 -7.13
N GLU A 648 -13.36 -5.95 -6.56
CA GLU A 648 -13.67 -6.75 -5.37
C GLU A 648 -14.17 -5.95 -4.15
N GLU A 649 -13.51 -4.83 -3.85
CA GLU A 649 -13.79 -4.04 -2.64
C GLU A 649 -15.15 -3.33 -2.66
N GLN A 650 -15.71 -3.14 -3.87
CA GLN A 650 -16.92 -2.36 -4.08
C GLN A 650 -18.15 -3.09 -3.53
N TRP A 651 -18.07 -4.42 -3.43
CA TRP A 651 -19.12 -5.31 -2.89
C TRP A 651 -19.19 -5.32 -1.37
N GLN A 652 -18.25 -4.69 -0.68
CA GLN A 652 -18.29 -4.56 0.77
C GLN A 652 -18.97 -3.25 1.18
N GLY A 653 -19.86 -3.31 2.16
CA GLY A 653 -20.67 -2.14 2.56
C GLY A 653 -19.83 -1.04 3.18
N ALA A 654 -18.95 -1.39 4.12
CA ALA A 654 -18.16 -0.42 4.87
C ALA A 654 -16.98 0.12 4.05
N TYR A 655 -16.76 1.43 4.12
CA TYR A 655 -15.51 2.04 3.65
C TYR A 655 -14.29 1.49 4.41
N PHE A 656 -14.34 1.51 5.75
CA PHE A 656 -13.30 0.94 6.60
C PHE A 656 -13.83 -0.32 7.32
N SER A 657 -13.48 -1.49 6.79
CA SER A 657 -13.73 -2.77 7.44
C SER A 657 -12.44 -3.40 7.94
N SER A 658 -12.55 -4.24 8.97
CA SER A 658 -11.42 -5.02 9.47
C SER A 658 -10.90 -6.01 8.43
N SER A 659 -11.74 -6.58 7.57
CA SER A 659 -11.27 -7.48 6.49
C SER A 659 -10.44 -6.76 5.43
N LYS A 660 -10.82 -5.53 5.01
CA LYS A 660 -10.04 -4.74 4.04
C LYS A 660 -8.66 -4.40 4.59
N HIS A 661 -8.60 -3.88 5.82
CA HIS A 661 -7.35 -3.38 6.38
C HIS A 661 -6.45 -4.50 6.92
N ALA A 662 -7.00 -5.66 7.28
CA ALA A 662 -6.19 -6.82 7.65
C ALA A 662 -5.59 -7.55 6.45
N LEU A 663 -5.96 -7.21 5.21
CA LEU A 663 -5.39 -7.80 3.99
C LEU A 663 -3.87 -7.58 3.89
N PHE A 664 -3.35 -6.46 4.42
CA PHE A 664 -1.91 -6.23 4.52
C PHE A 664 -1.24 -7.33 5.34
N TYR A 665 -1.79 -7.68 6.51
CA TYR A 665 -1.26 -8.76 7.36
C TYR A 665 -1.39 -10.12 6.70
N GLN A 666 -2.52 -10.38 6.01
CA GLN A 666 -2.67 -11.60 5.23
C GLN A 666 -1.58 -11.71 4.16
N THR A 667 -1.27 -10.61 3.47
CA THR A 667 -0.18 -10.57 2.49
C THR A 667 1.18 -10.80 3.15
N MET A 668 1.43 -10.26 4.35
CA MET A 668 2.66 -10.54 5.11
C MET A 668 2.81 -12.03 5.46
N GLU A 669 1.71 -12.70 5.80
CA GLU A 669 1.71 -14.15 6.04
C GLU A 669 2.03 -14.93 4.76
N LEU A 670 1.54 -14.48 3.58
CA LEU A 670 1.92 -15.09 2.30
C LEU A 670 3.41 -14.88 1.99
N GLU A 671 3.91 -13.65 2.16
CA GLU A 671 5.32 -13.27 1.90
C GLU A 671 6.32 -14.07 2.75
N SER A 672 5.91 -14.52 3.94
CA SER A 672 6.75 -15.25 4.91
C SER A 672 6.48 -16.76 4.97
N SER A 673 5.66 -17.29 4.06
CA SER A 673 5.19 -18.67 4.07
C SER A 673 6.20 -19.71 3.59
N GLY A 674 7.27 -19.32 2.89
CA GLY A 674 8.12 -20.30 2.21
C GLY A 674 7.61 -20.74 0.83
N VAL A 675 6.51 -20.14 0.37
CA VAL A 675 5.83 -20.48 -0.90
C VAL A 675 6.01 -19.35 -1.91
N PRO A 676 6.61 -19.58 -3.09
CA PRO A 676 6.56 -18.61 -4.17
C PRO A 676 5.20 -18.66 -4.87
N TYR A 677 4.67 -17.50 -5.26
CA TYR A 677 3.37 -17.40 -5.93
C TYR A 677 3.30 -16.24 -6.93
N ASP A 678 2.48 -16.44 -7.95
CA ASP A 678 2.04 -15.39 -8.87
C ASP A 678 0.73 -14.76 -8.35
N VAL A 679 0.46 -13.50 -8.72
CA VAL A 679 -0.80 -12.81 -8.46
C VAL A 679 -1.43 -12.41 -9.79
N HIS A 680 -2.57 -13.02 -10.11
CA HIS A 680 -3.26 -12.79 -11.38
C HIS A 680 -4.76 -12.52 -11.19
N TYR A 681 -5.32 -11.71 -12.08
CA TYR A 681 -6.77 -11.55 -12.18
C TYR A 681 -7.42 -12.83 -12.74
N LEU A 682 -8.59 -13.18 -12.21
CA LEU A 682 -9.37 -14.34 -12.66
C LEU A 682 -9.65 -14.27 -14.17
N SER A 683 -9.97 -13.09 -14.70
CA SER A 683 -10.20 -12.88 -16.14
C SER A 683 -8.98 -13.29 -16.97
N ASP A 684 -7.77 -12.98 -16.50
CA ASP A 684 -6.53 -13.35 -17.19
C ASP A 684 -6.31 -14.86 -17.16
N ILE A 685 -6.54 -15.49 -16.00
CA ILE A 685 -6.42 -16.94 -15.82
C ILE A 685 -7.37 -17.69 -16.75
N LEU A 686 -8.64 -17.27 -16.81
CA LEU A 686 -9.65 -17.93 -17.62
C LEU A 686 -9.42 -17.74 -19.12
N ALA A 687 -8.85 -16.61 -19.53
CA ALA A 687 -8.53 -16.31 -20.93
C ALA A 687 -7.28 -17.04 -21.45
N ARG A 688 -6.38 -17.49 -20.57
CA ARG A 688 -5.05 -17.99 -20.93
C ARG A 688 -4.82 -19.43 -20.42
N PRO A 689 -4.83 -20.46 -21.28
CA PRO A 689 -4.69 -21.86 -20.87
C PRO A 689 -3.42 -22.17 -20.08
N GLU A 690 -2.32 -21.47 -20.36
CA GLU A 690 -1.06 -21.62 -19.63
C GLU A 690 -1.18 -21.20 -18.16
N LEU A 691 -2.04 -20.24 -17.82
CA LEU A 691 -2.30 -19.80 -16.45
C LEU A 691 -3.27 -20.72 -15.71
N GLN A 692 -3.78 -21.77 -16.35
CA GLN A 692 -4.67 -22.78 -15.73
C GLN A 692 -3.88 -24.01 -15.26
N ARG A 693 -2.55 -23.97 -15.37
CA ARG A 693 -1.63 -25.08 -15.05
C ARG A 693 -1.10 -25.05 -13.62
N TYR A 694 -1.43 -24.04 -12.82
CA TYR A 694 -1.08 -24.03 -11.40
C TYR A 694 -1.67 -25.25 -10.69
N LYS A 695 -0.97 -25.72 -9.65
CA LYS A 695 -1.43 -26.82 -8.79
C LYS A 695 -2.33 -26.31 -7.67
N VAL A 696 -2.11 -25.06 -7.21
CA VAL A 696 -2.87 -24.43 -6.15
C VAL A 696 -3.43 -23.09 -6.62
N PHE A 697 -4.75 -22.91 -6.46
CA PHE A 697 -5.44 -21.64 -6.70
C PHE A 697 -5.96 -21.09 -5.37
N LEU A 698 -5.47 -19.92 -4.96
CA LEU A 698 -5.91 -19.23 -3.75
C LEU A 698 -6.81 -18.04 -4.13
N PHE A 699 -8.12 -18.19 -3.98
CA PHE A 699 -9.10 -17.14 -4.26
C PHE A 699 -9.19 -16.17 -3.07
N VAL A 700 -8.57 -15.00 -3.22
CA VAL A 700 -8.59 -13.93 -2.22
C VAL A 700 -9.61 -12.88 -2.61
N GLY A 701 -10.44 -12.46 -1.66
CA GLY A 701 -11.21 -11.24 -1.79
C GLY A 701 -12.20 -11.21 -2.96
N SER A 702 -12.76 -12.33 -3.42
CA SER A 702 -13.65 -12.34 -4.61
C SER A 702 -15.13 -12.56 -4.26
N PRO A 703 -15.81 -11.61 -3.58
CA PRO A 703 -17.16 -11.85 -3.08
C PRO A 703 -18.19 -12.05 -4.19
N TYR A 704 -18.07 -11.29 -5.27
CA TYR A 704 -18.88 -11.45 -6.47
C TYR A 704 -18.15 -12.30 -7.50
N LEU A 705 -18.87 -13.28 -8.05
CA LEU A 705 -18.43 -14.06 -9.21
C LEU A 705 -19.63 -14.30 -10.11
N SER A 706 -19.48 -13.93 -11.39
CA SER A 706 -20.48 -14.19 -12.42
C SER A 706 -20.65 -15.69 -12.69
N ALA A 707 -21.77 -16.07 -13.28
CA ALA A 707 -22.04 -17.43 -13.74
C ALA A 707 -20.94 -17.92 -14.70
N ALA A 708 -20.43 -17.05 -15.58
CA ALA A 708 -19.34 -17.37 -16.50
C ALA A 708 -18.03 -17.66 -15.76
N GLU A 709 -17.67 -16.83 -14.77
CA GLU A 709 -16.49 -17.03 -13.94
C GLU A 709 -16.60 -18.31 -13.09
N ARG A 710 -17.77 -18.58 -12.49
CA ARG A 710 -18.04 -19.82 -11.74
C ARG A 710 -17.90 -21.05 -12.62
N ALA A 711 -18.46 -21.03 -13.83
CA ALA A 711 -18.28 -22.09 -14.80
C ALA A 711 -16.80 -22.24 -15.22
N GLY A 712 -16.06 -21.13 -15.30
CA GLY A 712 -14.62 -21.12 -15.48
C GLY A 712 -13.86 -21.84 -14.37
N ILE A 713 -14.12 -21.47 -13.12
CA ILE A 713 -13.53 -22.09 -11.94
C ILE A 713 -13.90 -23.58 -11.84
N ALA A 714 -15.13 -23.96 -12.22
CA ALA A 714 -15.54 -25.35 -12.24
C ALA A 714 -14.65 -26.23 -13.13
N ARG A 715 -14.12 -25.70 -14.25
CA ARG A 715 -13.17 -26.42 -15.12
C ARG A 715 -11.78 -26.61 -14.49
N LEU A 716 -11.45 -25.85 -13.45
CA LEU A 716 -10.21 -26.01 -12.68
C LEU A 716 -10.32 -27.10 -11.61
N LYS A 717 -11.52 -27.62 -11.30
CA LYS A 717 -11.78 -28.64 -10.26
C LYS A 717 -11.45 -30.07 -10.73
N GLN A 718 -10.20 -30.28 -11.15
CA GLN A 718 -9.67 -31.55 -11.66
C GLN A 718 -8.14 -31.53 -11.66
N GLY A 719 -7.49 -32.63 -12.02
CA GLY A 719 -6.04 -32.74 -12.23
C GLY A 719 -5.22 -32.66 -10.94
N GLY A 720 -5.72 -33.22 -9.85
CA GLY A 720 -5.09 -33.22 -8.53
C GLY A 720 -4.96 -31.83 -7.87
N ARG A 721 -5.63 -30.81 -8.41
CA ARG A 721 -5.47 -29.42 -7.96
C ARG A 721 -6.06 -29.18 -6.58
N MET A 722 -5.49 -28.21 -5.87
CA MET A 722 -6.07 -27.66 -4.64
C MET A 722 -6.63 -26.27 -4.90
N LEU A 723 -7.91 -26.06 -4.58
CA LEU A 723 -8.57 -24.76 -4.65
C LEU A 723 -8.88 -24.30 -3.22
N ILE A 724 -8.29 -23.17 -2.84
CA ILE A 724 -8.45 -22.55 -1.53
C ILE A 724 -9.34 -21.32 -1.69
N PHE A 725 -10.51 -21.36 -1.06
CA PHE A 725 -11.49 -20.28 -1.06
C PHE A 725 -11.44 -19.55 0.28
N THR A 726 -11.15 -18.25 0.24
CA THR A 726 -11.12 -17.42 1.44
C THR A 726 -12.42 -16.65 1.60
N TYR A 727 -12.96 -16.66 2.83
CA TYR A 727 -14.10 -15.85 3.27
C TYR A 727 -15.27 -15.89 2.27
N GLY A 728 -16.01 -14.78 2.12
CA GLY A 728 -17.16 -14.64 1.24
C GLY A 728 -16.92 -14.87 -0.27
N ALA A 729 -15.83 -15.50 -0.69
CA ALA A 729 -15.54 -15.81 -2.09
C ALA A 729 -16.72 -16.52 -2.77
N GLY A 730 -17.30 -15.87 -3.79
CA GLY A 730 -18.48 -16.36 -4.50
C GLY A 730 -19.77 -16.35 -3.68
N TYR A 731 -19.90 -15.50 -2.65
CA TYR A 731 -21.16 -15.29 -1.94
C TYR A 731 -22.17 -14.47 -2.74
N VAL A 732 -21.72 -13.53 -3.58
CA VAL A 732 -22.56 -12.67 -4.40
C VAL A 732 -22.58 -13.17 -5.86
N THR A 733 -23.75 -13.13 -6.47
CA THR A 733 -24.04 -13.51 -7.86
C THR A 733 -24.73 -12.36 -8.58
N GLU A 734 -24.98 -12.49 -9.89
CA GLU A 734 -25.80 -11.57 -10.68
C GLU A 734 -27.22 -11.39 -10.09
N THR A 735 -27.72 -12.40 -9.40
CA THR A 735 -29.07 -12.40 -8.79
C THR A 735 -29.08 -12.00 -7.31
N GLY A 736 -27.92 -11.62 -6.75
CA GLY A 736 -27.78 -11.25 -5.34
C GLY A 736 -26.96 -12.25 -4.52
N LYS A 737 -27.09 -12.16 -3.19
CA LYS A 737 -26.36 -12.98 -2.22
C LYS A 737 -26.89 -14.42 -2.20
N SER A 738 -26.01 -15.42 -2.22
CA SER A 738 -26.39 -16.83 -2.23
C SER A 738 -25.31 -17.72 -1.60
N VAL A 739 -25.55 -18.18 -0.37
CA VAL A 739 -24.70 -19.18 0.30
C VAL A 739 -24.76 -20.55 -0.39
N ALA A 740 -25.85 -20.84 -1.12
CA ALA A 740 -25.96 -22.05 -1.93
C ALA A 740 -24.99 -22.01 -3.12
N ALA A 741 -24.94 -20.90 -3.86
CA ALA A 741 -23.99 -20.73 -4.96
C ALA A 741 -22.53 -20.71 -4.44
N GLN A 742 -22.31 -20.14 -3.26
CA GLN A 742 -21.01 -20.20 -2.58
C GLN A 742 -20.61 -21.65 -2.24
N SER A 743 -21.54 -22.43 -1.71
CA SER A 743 -21.34 -23.85 -1.36
C SER A 743 -20.99 -24.69 -2.59
N GLU A 744 -21.73 -24.50 -3.69
CA GLU A 744 -21.47 -25.17 -4.98
C GLU A 744 -20.08 -24.81 -5.53
N LEU A 745 -19.72 -23.52 -5.49
CA LEU A 745 -18.41 -23.05 -5.91
C LEU A 745 -17.29 -23.66 -5.07
N ALA A 746 -17.42 -23.64 -3.73
CA ALA A 746 -16.39 -24.15 -2.84
C ALA A 746 -16.30 -25.69 -2.86
N GLY A 747 -17.41 -26.40 -3.13
CA GLY A 747 -17.50 -27.86 -3.01
C GLY A 747 -17.85 -28.36 -1.60
N LEU A 748 -18.09 -27.45 -0.66
CA LEU A 748 -18.47 -27.74 0.72
C LEU A 748 -19.84 -27.14 1.04
N LYS A 749 -20.61 -27.76 1.94
CA LYS A 749 -21.80 -27.13 2.52
C LYS A 749 -21.39 -25.99 3.47
N LEU A 750 -21.74 -24.77 3.12
CA LEU A 750 -21.47 -23.55 3.88
C LEU A 750 -22.76 -22.95 4.46
N ALA A 751 -22.61 -22.13 5.50
CA ALA A 751 -23.68 -21.35 6.10
C ALA A 751 -23.17 -19.98 6.54
N THR A 752 -24.11 -19.04 6.71
CA THR A 752 -23.82 -17.66 7.11
C THR A 752 -25.02 -17.06 7.85
N ALA A 753 -24.77 -15.99 8.61
CA ALA A 753 -25.81 -15.16 9.23
C ALA A 753 -25.47 -13.69 8.95
N GLU A 754 -26.44 -12.88 8.51
CA GLU A 754 -26.24 -11.45 8.24
C GLU A 754 -26.19 -10.62 9.53
N LEU A 755 -25.17 -10.88 10.35
CA LEU A 755 -24.88 -10.18 11.61
C LEU A 755 -23.41 -9.70 11.59
N ARG A 756 -23.01 -8.88 12.55
CA ARG A 756 -21.62 -8.45 12.72
C ARG A 756 -21.13 -8.86 14.11
N GLU A 757 -20.31 -9.90 14.14
CA GLU A 757 -19.91 -10.56 15.40
C GLU A 757 -18.43 -10.91 15.41
N ARG A 758 -17.87 -11.04 16.62
CA ARG A 758 -16.52 -11.55 16.83
C ARG A 758 -16.48 -13.04 16.47
N ARG A 759 -15.51 -13.43 15.64
CA ARG A 759 -15.31 -14.82 15.22
C ARG A 759 -13.82 -15.13 15.17
N THR A 760 -13.30 -15.71 16.24
CA THR A 760 -11.87 -15.98 16.41
C THR A 760 -11.55 -17.42 15.99
N PRO A 761 -10.93 -17.66 14.81
CA PRO A 761 -10.55 -19.01 14.38
C PRO A 761 -9.29 -19.51 15.13
N LEU A 762 -9.39 -20.70 15.70
CA LEU A 762 -8.28 -21.43 16.30
C LEU A 762 -8.11 -22.78 15.60
N LEU A 763 -6.88 -23.11 15.19
CA LEU A 763 -6.59 -24.41 14.56
C LEU A 763 -6.90 -25.56 15.52
N VAL A 764 -7.40 -26.66 14.97
CA VAL A 764 -7.58 -27.94 15.69
C VAL A 764 -6.43 -28.88 15.36
N ASP A 765 -6.24 -29.95 16.14
CA ASP A 765 -5.24 -30.98 15.81
C ASP A 765 -5.64 -31.73 14.53
N HIS A 766 -4.81 -31.58 13.50
CA HIS A 766 -4.92 -32.21 12.20
C HIS A 766 -3.51 -32.34 11.59
N GLU A 767 -3.29 -33.31 10.70
CA GLU A 767 -1.96 -33.51 10.09
C GLU A 767 -1.39 -32.24 9.41
N LEU A 768 -2.28 -31.43 8.82
CA LEU A 768 -1.96 -30.19 8.12
C LEU A 768 -1.84 -28.96 9.03
N THR A 769 -2.19 -29.07 10.32
CA THR A 769 -2.15 -27.94 11.27
C THR A 769 -1.11 -28.16 12.38
N ARG A 770 -0.57 -29.38 12.54
CA ARG A 770 0.51 -29.65 13.50
C ARG A 770 1.74 -28.81 13.20
N GLY A 771 2.20 -28.11 14.23
CA GLY A 771 3.34 -27.19 14.15
C GLY A 771 2.99 -25.81 13.58
N CYS A 772 1.75 -25.59 13.12
CA CYS A 772 1.26 -24.25 12.77
C CYS A 772 0.89 -23.49 14.04
N ARG A 773 0.95 -22.16 13.96
CA ARG A 773 0.47 -21.24 14.99
C ARG A 773 -1.05 -21.41 15.15
N PRO A 774 -1.56 -21.55 16.39
CA PRO A 774 -2.97 -21.84 16.59
C PRO A 774 -3.92 -20.70 16.18
N LEU A 775 -3.59 -19.44 16.50
CA LEU A 775 -4.44 -18.29 16.18
C LEU A 775 -4.21 -17.84 14.74
N ASN A 776 -5.26 -17.88 13.93
CA ASN A 776 -5.25 -17.43 12.54
C ASN A 776 -6.29 -16.32 12.33
N ALA A 777 -6.20 -15.25 13.13
CA ALA A 777 -7.27 -14.27 13.27
C ALA A 777 -6.80 -12.83 12.99
N LEU A 778 -6.26 -12.55 11.79
CA LEU A 778 -5.68 -11.23 11.47
C LEU A 778 -6.75 -10.12 11.41
N THR A 779 -7.99 -10.47 11.07
CA THR A 779 -9.13 -9.55 11.16
C THR A 779 -9.44 -9.18 12.63
N GLU A 780 -9.41 -10.14 13.55
CA GLU A 780 -9.60 -9.84 14.98
C GLU A 780 -8.39 -9.11 15.58
N MET A 781 -7.19 -9.36 15.08
CA MET A 781 -6.01 -8.57 15.39
C MET A 781 -6.20 -7.11 14.99
N GLN A 782 -6.68 -6.83 13.78
CA GLN A 782 -7.01 -5.47 13.33
C GLN A 782 -8.08 -4.81 14.23
N MET A 783 -9.11 -5.54 14.63
CA MET A 783 -10.10 -5.03 15.59
C MET A 783 -9.47 -4.73 16.96
N THR A 784 -8.59 -5.62 17.44
CA THR A 784 -7.91 -5.52 18.74
C THR A 784 -6.99 -4.29 18.82
N ILE A 785 -6.41 -3.86 17.71
CA ILE A 785 -5.67 -2.60 17.65
C ILE A 785 -6.55 -1.43 18.11
N PHE A 786 -7.81 -1.38 17.68
CA PHE A 786 -8.73 -0.32 18.06
C PHE A 786 -9.38 -0.53 19.42
N HIS A 787 -9.87 -1.73 19.68
CA HIS A 787 -10.54 -2.09 20.93
C HIS A 787 -10.30 -3.55 21.27
N THR A 788 -9.83 -3.85 22.49
CA THR A 788 -9.61 -5.24 22.91
C THR A 788 -10.91 -6.04 23.10
N ALA A 789 -12.06 -5.36 23.17
CA ALA A 789 -13.39 -5.98 23.24
C ALA A 789 -14.45 -5.02 22.69
N GLY A 790 -15.57 -5.58 22.20
CA GLY A 790 -16.73 -4.83 21.72
C GLY A 790 -16.60 -4.29 20.29
N ALA A 791 -17.45 -3.31 19.96
CA ALA A 791 -17.49 -2.63 18.67
C ALA A 791 -16.43 -1.51 18.59
N SER A 792 -16.05 -1.14 17.38
CA SER A 792 -15.15 0.00 17.11
C SER A 792 -15.90 1.05 16.30
N SER A 793 -15.66 2.33 16.60
CA SER A 793 -16.13 3.44 15.76
C SER A 793 -15.25 3.68 14.52
N VAL A 794 -14.07 3.04 14.46
CA VAL A 794 -13.08 3.22 13.40
C VAL A 794 -13.22 2.15 12.31
N ALA A 795 -13.54 0.92 12.71
CA ALA A 795 -13.57 -0.22 11.81
C ALA A 795 -14.79 -1.09 12.01
N ALA A 796 -15.40 -1.48 10.90
CA ALA A 796 -16.54 -2.38 10.85
C ALA A 796 -16.12 -3.84 11.11
N ARG A 797 -16.95 -4.59 11.84
CA ARG A 797 -16.85 -6.06 11.93
C ARG A 797 -17.46 -6.75 10.72
N GLU A 798 -17.10 -8.01 10.56
CA GLU A 798 -17.41 -8.83 9.40
C GLU A 798 -18.62 -9.74 9.61
N GLN A 799 -19.18 -10.21 8.49
CA GLN A 799 -20.26 -11.19 8.49
C GLN A 799 -19.71 -12.59 8.81
N PRO A 800 -20.31 -13.35 9.74
CA PRO A 800 -19.88 -14.71 10.03
C PRO A 800 -20.23 -15.70 8.91
N PHE A 801 -19.29 -16.56 8.53
CA PHE A 801 -19.51 -17.78 7.75
C PHE A 801 -19.00 -18.98 8.54
N TRP A 802 -19.52 -20.17 8.28
CA TRP A 802 -19.00 -21.42 8.82
C TRP A 802 -19.25 -22.60 7.88
N VAL A 803 -18.56 -23.72 8.13
CA VAL A 803 -18.73 -24.97 7.38
C VAL A 803 -19.71 -25.88 8.12
N GLU A 804 -20.72 -26.39 7.40
CA GLU A 804 -21.70 -27.38 7.89
C GLU A 804 -21.62 -28.71 7.14
N ASP A 805 -20.53 -28.95 6.41
CA ASP A 805 -20.32 -30.18 5.68
C ASP A 805 -19.81 -31.29 6.61
N PRO A 806 -20.62 -32.34 6.92
CA PRO A 806 -20.18 -33.41 7.81
C PRO A 806 -19.12 -34.32 7.16
N THR A 807 -18.90 -34.19 5.84
CA THR A 807 -17.89 -34.96 5.11
C THR A 807 -16.55 -34.23 4.97
N ALA A 808 -16.47 -32.99 5.47
CA ALA A 808 -15.24 -32.21 5.46
C ALA A 808 -14.45 -32.37 6.76
N GLU A 809 -13.13 -32.33 6.65
CA GLU A 809 -12.20 -32.42 7.76
C GLU A 809 -11.98 -31.02 8.35
N PRO A 810 -12.33 -30.76 9.63
CA PRO A 810 -12.16 -29.44 10.23
C PRO A 810 -10.67 -29.15 10.47
N LEU A 811 -10.21 -27.97 10.05
CA LEU A 811 -8.86 -27.45 10.31
C LEU A 811 -8.83 -26.39 11.40
N ALA A 812 -9.96 -25.71 11.64
CA ALA A 812 -10.10 -24.71 12.71
C ALA A 812 -11.55 -24.59 13.19
N ARG A 813 -11.73 -24.08 14.41
CA ARG A 813 -13.03 -23.75 15.00
C ARG A 813 -13.06 -22.35 15.58
N PHE A 814 -14.23 -21.73 15.58
CA PHE A 814 -14.44 -20.46 16.28
C PHE A 814 -14.48 -20.68 17.79
N VAL A 815 -13.70 -19.89 18.52
CA VAL A 815 -13.65 -19.97 20.00
C VAL A 815 -15.03 -19.66 20.61
N GLU A 816 -15.76 -18.73 20.02
CA GLU A 816 -17.01 -18.20 20.59
C GLU A 816 -18.15 -19.21 20.62
N ASN A 817 -18.19 -20.17 19.69
CA ASN A 817 -19.29 -21.14 19.61
C ASN A 817 -18.96 -22.53 19.03
N GLY A 818 -17.70 -22.83 18.73
CA GLY A 818 -17.26 -24.14 18.25
C GLY A 818 -17.62 -24.47 16.79
N GLN A 819 -18.27 -23.56 16.05
CA GLN A 819 -18.54 -23.74 14.62
C GLN A 819 -17.24 -23.92 13.83
N VAL A 820 -17.28 -24.70 12.75
CA VAL A 820 -16.09 -24.99 11.93
C VAL A 820 -15.72 -23.74 11.13
N ALA A 821 -14.54 -23.19 11.43
CA ALA A 821 -14.03 -21.96 10.84
C ALA A 821 -13.18 -22.21 9.59
N MET A 822 -12.58 -23.41 9.49
CA MET A 822 -11.81 -23.82 8.32
C MET A 822 -12.02 -25.31 8.10
N ALA A 823 -12.11 -25.74 6.85
CA ALA A 823 -12.22 -27.16 6.53
C ALA A 823 -11.57 -27.50 5.20
N LEU A 824 -11.17 -28.77 5.09
CA LEU A 824 -10.69 -29.39 3.86
C LEU A 824 -11.64 -30.50 3.42
N LYS A 825 -11.83 -30.65 2.11
CA LYS A 825 -12.59 -31.76 1.54
C LYS A 825 -11.91 -32.28 0.27
N ARG A 826 -11.68 -33.59 0.22
CA ARG A 826 -11.09 -34.27 -0.94
C ARG A 826 -12.20 -34.72 -1.89
N HIS A 827 -12.13 -34.30 -3.15
CA HIS A 827 -13.08 -34.58 -4.20
C HIS A 827 -12.44 -35.40 -5.32
N GLY A 828 -12.14 -36.68 -5.08
CA GLY A 828 -11.57 -37.60 -6.09
C GLY A 828 -10.26 -37.12 -6.71
N ASP A 829 -10.35 -36.23 -7.71
CA ASP A 829 -9.28 -35.63 -8.51
C ASP A 829 -9.03 -34.12 -8.20
N TRP A 830 -9.59 -33.57 -7.12
CA TRP A 830 -9.20 -32.23 -6.63
C TRP A 830 -9.48 -32.10 -5.13
N THR A 831 -8.93 -31.06 -4.51
CA THR A 831 -9.14 -30.76 -3.08
C THR A 831 -9.68 -29.35 -2.89
N ALA A 832 -10.73 -29.24 -2.08
CA ALA A 832 -11.29 -27.97 -1.64
C ALA A 832 -10.78 -27.61 -0.25
N VAL A 833 -10.39 -26.35 -0.05
CA VAL A 833 -10.15 -25.78 1.27
C VAL A 833 -10.98 -24.52 1.40
N TYR A 834 -11.74 -24.38 2.47
CA TYR A 834 -12.51 -23.18 2.76
C TYR A 834 -12.09 -22.57 4.09
N LEU A 835 -11.84 -21.26 4.08
CA LEU A 835 -11.46 -20.46 5.24
C LEU A 835 -12.57 -19.47 5.54
N ALA A 836 -13.43 -19.77 6.50
CA ALA A 836 -14.66 -19.02 6.76
C ALA A 836 -14.42 -17.65 7.40
N ALA A 837 -13.29 -17.47 8.09
CA ALA A 837 -12.87 -16.18 8.63
C ALA A 837 -12.05 -15.39 7.59
N PRO A 838 -12.25 -14.07 7.45
CA PRO A 838 -11.40 -13.25 6.59
C PRO A 838 -9.98 -13.15 7.13
N ASN A 839 -9.00 -13.12 6.23
CA ASN A 839 -7.57 -12.98 6.55
C ASN A 839 -7.10 -14.01 7.60
N SER A 840 -7.47 -15.27 7.39
CA SER A 840 -7.24 -16.37 8.34
C SER A 840 -6.31 -17.45 7.82
N LEU A 841 -5.49 -17.14 6.81
CA LEU A 841 -4.49 -18.07 6.29
C LEU A 841 -3.09 -17.70 6.80
N GLY A 842 -2.64 -18.30 7.89
CA GLY A 842 -1.26 -18.17 8.34
C GLY A 842 -0.26 -18.75 7.33
N GLY A 843 0.94 -18.17 7.25
CA GLY A 843 1.97 -18.59 6.29
C GLY A 843 2.45 -20.03 6.49
N ASP A 844 2.48 -20.51 7.72
CA ASP A 844 2.73 -21.90 8.09
C ASP A 844 1.63 -22.85 7.64
N LEU A 845 0.35 -22.47 7.78
CA LEU A 845 -0.75 -23.26 7.25
C LEU A 845 -0.73 -23.30 5.72
N LEU A 846 -0.47 -22.16 5.05
CA LEU A 846 -0.30 -22.12 3.60
C LEU A 846 0.82 -23.07 3.16
N HIS A 847 1.97 -23.01 3.83
CA HIS A 847 3.10 -23.90 3.55
C HIS A 847 2.68 -25.37 3.63
N LYS A 848 1.98 -25.78 4.70
CA LYS A 848 1.51 -27.17 4.85
C LYS A 848 0.53 -27.59 3.75
N LEU A 849 -0.42 -26.72 3.40
CA LEU A 849 -1.39 -26.98 2.34
C LEU A 849 -0.72 -27.14 0.97
N VAL A 850 0.21 -26.25 0.63
CA VAL A 850 0.94 -26.24 -0.64
C VAL A 850 1.88 -27.44 -0.74
N SER A 851 2.61 -27.75 0.33
CA SER A 851 3.46 -28.95 0.40
C SER A 851 2.64 -30.23 0.25
N ALA A 852 1.46 -30.32 0.87
CA ALA A 852 0.55 -31.45 0.72
C ALA A 852 -0.02 -31.57 -0.71
N ALA A 853 -0.14 -30.46 -1.45
CA ALA A 853 -0.53 -30.44 -2.86
C ALA A 853 0.61 -30.84 -3.82
N GLY A 854 1.81 -31.15 -3.32
CA GLY A 854 2.97 -31.46 -4.16
C GLY A 854 3.45 -30.26 -4.99
N ALA A 855 3.14 -29.05 -4.53
CA ALA A 855 3.56 -27.80 -5.15
C ALA A 855 4.94 -27.36 -4.63
N PHE A 856 5.69 -26.64 -5.47
CA PHE A 856 7.01 -26.13 -5.12
C PHE A 856 6.94 -25.14 -3.95
N THR A 857 7.72 -25.40 -2.91
CA THR A 857 8.06 -24.47 -1.84
C THR A 857 9.55 -24.17 -1.91
N TYR A 858 9.94 -22.91 -1.68
CA TYR A 858 11.35 -22.53 -1.66
C TYR A 858 12.00 -22.81 -0.30
N GLY A 859 11.24 -23.00 0.78
CA GLY A 859 11.80 -23.26 2.11
C GLY A 859 10.74 -23.25 3.20
N GLU A 860 11.17 -23.43 4.44
CA GLU A 860 10.28 -23.32 5.60
C GLU A 860 9.81 -21.87 5.84
N PRO A 861 8.64 -21.66 6.48
CA PRO A 861 8.17 -20.34 6.87
C PRO A 861 9.16 -19.58 7.76
N GLY A 862 9.21 -18.24 7.63
CA GLY A 862 10.01 -17.40 8.53
C GLY A 862 10.39 -16.04 7.95
N PRO A 863 11.33 -15.99 6.99
CA PRO A 863 11.74 -14.74 6.38
C PRO A 863 10.74 -14.33 5.29
N ALA A 864 10.60 -13.03 5.04
CA ALA A 864 9.85 -12.54 3.89
C ALA A 864 10.74 -12.63 2.64
N VAL A 865 10.28 -13.32 1.59
CA VAL A 865 11.10 -13.58 0.39
C VAL A 865 10.39 -13.13 -0.88
N SER A 866 11.07 -12.30 -1.68
CA SER A 866 10.72 -12.06 -3.08
C SER A 866 11.59 -12.98 -3.94
N TYR A 867 10.96 -13.85 -4.73
CA TYR A 867 11.61 -15.02 -5.33
C TYR A 867 11.32 -15.11 -6.83
N SER A 868 12.35 -15.29 -7.63
CA SER A 868 12.29 -15.51 -9.08
C SER A 868 13.35 -16.51 -9.53
N ASP A 869 13.45 -16.78 -10.82
CA ASP A 869 14.49 -17.63 -11.41
C ASP A 869 15.89 -17.03 -11.49
N ARG A 870 16.02 -15.72 -11.28
CA ARG A 870 17.26 -14.97 -11.47
C ARG A 870 17.69 -14.14 -10.27
N PHE A 871 16.78 -13.95 -9.32
CA PHE A 871 16.97 -13.04 -8.20
C PHE A 871 16.15 -13.50 -6.99
N VAL A 872 16.77 -13.41 -5.81
CA VAL A 872 16.14 -13.61 -4.51
C VAL A 872 16.44 -12.41 -3.63
N SER A 873 15.40 -11.82 -3.05
CA SER A 873 15.51 -10.88 -1.93
C SER A 873 14.95 -11.52 -0.68
N ILE A 874 15.76 -11.64 0.36
CA ILE A 874 15.37 -12.22 1.65
C ILE A 874 15.43 -11.15 2.73
N HIS A 875 14.29 -10.89 3.37
CA HIS A 875 14.18 -9.97 4.49
C HIS A 875 13.97 -10.73 5.80
N GLY A 876 14.83 -10.49 6.78
CA GLY A 876 14.79 -11.16 8.07
C GLY A 876 13.68 -10.61 8.97
N LEU A 877 12.64 -11.42 9.19
CA LEU A 877 11.66 -11.18 10.26
C LEU A 877 12.14 -11.74 11.61
N ARG A 878 13.06 -12.70 11.56
CA ARG A 878 13.69 -13.35 12.71
C ARG A 878 15.11 -13.75 12.32
N SER A 879 16.04 -13.66 13.27
CA SER A 879 17.40 -14.14 13.05
C SER A 879 17.45 -15.66 13.07
N GLY A 880 18.15 -16.28 12.12
CA GLY A 880 18.24 -17.72 12.01
C GLY A 880 19.02 -18.19 10.79
N SER A 881 19.07 -19.51 10.61
CA SER A 881 19.63 -20.14 9.43
C SER A 881 18.50 -20.74 8.60
N TYR A 882 18.36 -20.30 7.35
CA TYR A 882 17.25 -20.70 6.48
C TYR A 882 17.77 -21.40 5.23
N THR A 883 17.21 -22.56 4.92
CA THR A 883 17.53 -23.31 3.70
C THR A 883 16.54 -22.98 2.61
N LEU A 884 17.05 -22.48 1.49
CA LEU A 884 16.28 -22.16 0.31
C LEU A 884 16.53 -23.19 -0.79
N ARG A 885 15.47 -23.83 -1.28
CA ARG A 885 15.45 -24.56 -2.54
C ARG A 885 15.52 -23.58 -3.69
N LEU A 886 16.42 -23.85 -4.63
CA LEU A 886 16.68 -23.01 -5.79
C LEU A 886 15.73 -23.37 -6.94
N PRO A 887 15.43 -22.41 -7.84
CA PRO A 887 14.67 -22.70 -9.04
C PRO A 887 15.38 -23.77 -9.87
N PRO A 888 14.66 -24.73 -10.47
CA PRO A 888 15.26 -25.72 -11.36
C PRO A 888 16.11 -25.05 -12.46
N GLY A 889 17.31 -25.58 -12.68
CA GLY A 889 18.27 -25.05 -13.64
C GLY A 889 19.23 -24.00 -13.10
N THR A 890 19.16 -23.63 -11.81
CA THR A 890 20.16 -22.75 -11.19
C THR A 890 21.51 -23.46 -11.11
N ARG A 891 22.56 -22.85 -11.65
CA ARG A 891 23.95 -23.35 -11.58
C ARG A 891 24.75 -22.69 -10.47
N ARG A 892 24.48 -21.42 -10.18
CA ARG A 892 25.28 -20.62 -9.25
C ARG A 892 24.44 -19.58 -8.53
N VAL A 893 24.70 -19.41 -7.24
CA VAL A 893 24.13 -18.36 -6.39
C VAL A 893 25.23 -17.36 -6.10
N VAL A 894 25.03 -16.10 -6.45
CA VAL A 894 26.05 -15.05 -6.34
C VAL A 894 25.55 -13.94 -5.43
N ASP A 895 26.42 -13.51 -4.52
CA ASP A 895 26.20 -12.27 -3.77
C ASP A 895 26.43 -11.07 -4.74
N PRO A 896 25.41 -10.26 -5.04
CA PRO A 896 25.52 -9.16 -5.98
C PRO A 896 26.47 -8.05 -5.50
N ASP A 897 26.67 -7.90 -4.18
CA ASP A 897 27.52 -6.85 -3.62
C ASP A 897 29.01 -7.21 -3.78
N SER A 898 29.40 -8.46 -3.52
CA SER A 898 30.80 -8.91 -3.62
C SER A 898 31.16 -9.59 -4.95
N GLY A 899 30.17 -10.06 -5.72
CA GLY A 899 30.36 -10.89 -6.91
C GLY A 899 30.82 -12.33 -6.61
N ARG A 900 30.92 -12.71 -5.33
CA ARG A 900 31.38 -14.04 -4.91
C ARG A 900 30.27 -15.08 -5.07
N ALA A 901 30.64 -16.28 -5.54
CA ALA A 901 29.77 -17.45 -5.46
C ALA A 901 29.50 -17.81 -4.00
N ILE A 902 28.24 -17.88 -3.63
CA ILE A 902 27.79 -18.41 -2.33
C ILE A 902 27.58 -19.92 -2.41
N ALA A 903 27.09 -20.41 -3.55
CA ALA A 903 26.94 -21.83 -3.82
C ALA A 903 26.98 -22.12 -5.33
N GLU A 904 27.41 -23.33 -5.71
CA GLU A 904 27.53 -23.78 -7.11
C GLU A 904 27.06 -25.24 -7.23
N GLY A 905 26.30 -25.55 -8.27
CA GLY A 905 25.86 -26.93 -8.57
C GLY A 905 24.96 -27.57 -7.50
N VAL A 906 24.26 -26.77 -6.69
CA VAL A 906 23.38 -27.25 -5.61
C VAL A 906 21.91 -27.00 -5.94
N GLU A 907 21.01 -27.82 -5.37
CA GLU A 907 19.57 -27.60 -5.44
C GLU A 907 19.04 -26.74 -4.28
N THR A 908 19.82 -26.61 -3.20
CA THR A 908 19.48 -25.85 -2.00
C THR A 908 20.67 -25.06 -1.49
N VAL A 909 20.43 -23.89 -0.90
CA VAL A 909 21.45 -23.07 -0.23
C VAL A 909 20.98 -22.69 1.17
N THR A 910 21.85 -22.80 2.17
CA THR A 910 21.55 -22.37 3.54
C THR A 910 22.18 -21.00 3.79
N LEU A 911 21.36 -20.04 4.20
CA LEU A 911 21.74 -18.64 4.35
C LEU A 911 21.52 -18.19 5.81
N PRO A 912 22.49 -17.52 6.43
CA PRO A 912 22.24 -16.79 7.66
C PRO A 912 21.33 -15.60 7.34
N VAL A 913 20.29 -15.43 8.14
CA VAL A 913 19.37 -14.30 8.05
C VAL A 913 19.38 -13.60 9.39
N VAL A 914 19.49 -12.29 9.37
CA VAL A 914 19.46 -11.46 10.58
C VAL A 914 18.17 -10.66 10.57
N ALA A 915 17.46 -10.62 11.71
CA ALA A 915 16.26 -9.81 11.86
C ALA A 915 16.54 -8.36 11.46
N GLN A 916 15.60 -7.74 10.74
CA GLN A 916 15.69 -6.39 10.21
C GLN A 916 16.75 -6.13 9.13
N GLN A 917 17.43 -7.15 8.62
CA GLN A 917 18.34 -7.02 7.47
C GLN A 917 17.69 -7.58 6.20
N THR A 918 18.19 -7.12 5.05
CA THR A 918 17.74 -7.59 3.74
C THR A 918 18.95 -7.92 2.86
N ASP A 919 19.04 -9.19 2.47
CA ASP A 919 20.10 -9.70 1.61
C ASP A 919 19.56 -10.06 0.24
N TRP A 920 20.41 -9.93 -0.77
CA TRP A 920 20.06 -10.22 -2.17
C TRP A 920 21.00 -11.26 -2.74
N TYR A 921 20.49 -12.07 -3.66
CA TYR A 921 21.25 -13.10 -4.35
C TYR A 921 20.85 -13.16 -5.82
N LEU A 922 21.84 -13.20 -6.71
CA LEU A 922 21.63 -13.48 -8.13
C LEU A 922 21.66 -14.99 -8.35
N LEU A 923 20.78 -15.47 -9.22
CA LEU A 923 20.70 -16.88 -9.62
C LEU A 923 21.12 -16.97 -11.08
N GLU A 924 22.28 -17.58 -11.33
CA GLU A 924 22.85 -17.77 -12.66
C GLU A 924 22.54 -19.19 -13.14
N ARG A 925 22.15 -19.35 -14.41
CA ARG A 925 21.62 -20.58 -15.01
C ARG A 925 22.52 -21.22 -16.05
#